data_AF-A0A178EW55-F1
#
_entry.id   AF-A0A178EW55-F1
#
_cell.length_a   1.000
_cell.length_b   1.000
_cell.length_c   1.000
_cell.angle_alpha   90.00
_cell.angle_beta   90.00
_cell.angle_gamma   90.00
#
_symmetry.space_group_name_H-M   'P 1'
#
loop_
_entity.id
_entity.type
_entity.pdbx_description
1 polymer ?
#
loop_
_entity_poly.entity_id
_entity_poly.type
_entity_poly.pdbx_seq_one_letter_code
_entity_poly.pdbx_strand_id
1 'polypeptide(L)'
;MWLDGRRAEQGATPGPGWLLRINDVEFGYVRNATQLSQGAVFFHEFLTCMETKLDLQSVSDMLGLEELDITSVSSVAFYYDGEFGHIESESINEGQGEHKAIHKSKETFNPFPTFPFTGSLRPVYPLSPKNPVPSSIQHPDYAADGVPRSEQKIFGRHNIKILNEKEIEGMRKVCRLSREVLDIAAREIRPGVTTDHIDKVVHQACLEREAYPSPLNYVNFPKSVCTSVNEVICHGIPDQRPLEDGDILNIDISLYHGGFHGDLNETYYVGDKAKADPDAVRVVETSRECLDKAIEIVKPGTLFREFGNVIEKHAKSRDCSVVRSYCGHGINQLFHTTPSIPHYAKSKTVGSAKAGMCFTIEPMINLGSYRDKTWPDNWTSVTIDGKRSAQFEHTLLVTEDGVDVLTARLPDSPGGQLQLKMDITTELHAEESRPLAATRNKAQQFLGSGPTSGKTSLKRTVAVTMRTSHLADDDSHTPATETSPLLGTRAVNDSLNGPSTAGIGAGNGQPKPDEETAGVNGIDDARIAQFKGVPELQKRLKYIVPAITIGVFLSSADQTIIVASYGKIGSDLHALNLTSWIATSYFLSLTAFQPLYGRLSDIFGRKACLLFGYTIFGTGCVLCGLAQNIKQLIAARVFQGIGGGGLSTVVSIIMSDIVPLRDRGVWQGVINIVWSAGSGLGAPLGGFLADTIGWRWAFLAQGPCCLLAFVVVGLTLKMPTTDQSNWKEKLKRVDFIGAFVLVVAVFGLILGLDRGGNVSWTMPLTIISLSVSAVAFILFMVVEARFAVAPFAPLHITFGRDLVACYLTNFFSFGGWLAAIFYIPLFFQASDGSSAASAGIKLLPSILLGVSGSLFGGWLMKRTGKYYWITFYSYALLVIGLVVITVFSGIIANSTPMIIIGMTMCAFGNGIGVTTTLIALIANASPEDQAVATACSYLFRSLGSVISISLSASIVQQFLRSSLRSALKGNKNIDEIVDGVRQSLDYIKHLNPQLREVVRDCYGRSTTTAFGFMTILVFLSFISAVFIREQKLSA
;
A
#
# COMPACT_ATOMS: atom_id res chain seq x y z
N MET A 1 30.45 -57.74 -26.70
CA MET A 1 30.11 -59.12 -26.24
C MET A 1 28.57 -59.23 -26.27
N TRP A 2 27.92 -60.28 -26.80
CA TRP A 2 27.94 -61.72 -26.39
C TRP A 2 27.42 -61.90 -24.95
N LEU A 3 26.38 -62.70 -24.62
CA LEU A 3 25.29 -63.45 -25.31
C LEU A 3 24.04 -63.38 -24.38
N ASP A 4 22.82 -63.93 -24.59
CA ASP A 4 22.09 -64.72 -25.61
C ASP A 4 20.60 -64.24 -25.53
N GLY A 5 19.58 -64.60 -26.32
CA GLY A 5 19.43 -65.45 -27.51
C GLY A 5 18.24 -66.44 -27.37
N ARG A 6 17.39 -66.53 -28.41
CA ARG A 6 16.16 -67.37 -28.55
C ARG A 6 14.94 -66.88 -27.73
N ARG A 7 13.66 -67.07 -28.11
CA ARG A 7 12.94 -67.44 -29.38
C ARG A 7 11.48 -66.88 -29.22
N ALA A 8 10.79 -66.38 -30.25
CA ALA A 8 9.99 -67.09 -31.27
C ALA A 8 8.92 -68.05 -30.67
N GLU A 9 7.64 -68.10 -31.10
CA GLU A 9 6.97 -67.49 -32.27
C GLU A 9 5.41 -67.60 -32.19
N GLN A 10 4.67 -66.96 -33.11
CA GLN A 10 3.24 -67.18 -33.47
C GLN A 10 2.13 -66.86 -32.40
N GLY A 11 0.91 -66.41 -32.73
CA GLY A 11 0.39 -65.81 -33.98
C GLY A 11 -1.10 -66.10 -34.29
N ALA A 12 -2.04 -65.20 -33.96
CA ALA A 12 -3.44 -65.20 -34.48
C ALA A 12 -4.22 -63.88 -34.26
N THR A 13 -5.18 -63.58 -35.15
CA THR A 13 -6.20 -62.51 -35.12
C THR A 13 -7.46 -63.03 -35.86
N PRO A 14 -8.69 -62.46 -35.76
CA PRO A 14 -9.09 -61.12 -35.27
C PRO A 14 -10.19 -61.10 -34.18
N GLY A 15 -10.65 -59.89 -33.79
CA GLY A 15 -11.73 -59.65 -32.81
C GLY A 15 -13.15 -59.57 -33.44
N PRO A 16 -14.10 -58.77 -32.90
CA PRO A 16 -13.94 -57.64 -31.98
C PRO A 16 -14.66 -57.78 -30.61
N GLY A 17 -14.26 -56.96 -29.63
CA GLY A 17 -14.97 -56.77 -28.36
C GLY A 17 -14.44 -55.55 -27.61
N TRP A 18 -15.28 -54.53 -27.41
CA TRP A 18 -14.90 -53.29 -26.71
C TRP A 18 -15.23 -53.40 -25.22
N LEU A 19 -14.22 -53.40 -24.34
CA LEU A 19 -14.36 -53.03 -22.93
C LEU A 19 -12.98 -52.75 -22.31
N LEU A 20 -12.66 -51.47 -22.11
CA LEU A 20 -11.43 -51.02 -21.46
C LEU A 20 -11.54 -51.16 -19.93
N ARG A 21 -10.72 -52.02 -19.34
CA ARG A 21 -10.20 -51.81 -17.98
C ARG A 21 -8.74 -51.40 -18.10
N ILE A 22 -8.39 -50.24 -17.54
CA ILE A 22 -7.01 -49.77 -17.48
C ILE A 22 -6.46 -50.12 -16.09
N ASN A 23 -5.53 -51.06 -16.06
CA ASN A 23 -4.52 -51.21 -15.02
C ASN A 23 -3.14 -51.28 -15.72
N ASP A 24 -2.10 -50.94 -14.98
CA ASP A 24 -0.69 -51.24 -15.26
C ASP A 24 -0.08 -50.73 -16.59
N VAL A 25 0.57 -49.55 -16.51
CA VAL A 25 1.64 -49.14 -17.42
C VAL A 25 2.82 -48.63 -16.60
N GLU A 26 3.94 -49.37 -16.61
CA GLU A 26 5.15 -49.02 -15.86
C GLU A 26 5.89 -47.81 -16.47
N PHE A 27 6.42 -46.93 -15.62
CA PHE A 27 7.33 -45.86 -16.05
C PHE A 27 8.77 -46.38 -16.23
N GLY A 28 9.13 -46.74 -17.46
CA GLY A 28 10.49 -47.15 -17.84
C GLY A 28 11.54 -46.04 -17.66
N TYR A 29 12.18 -45.99 -16.49
CA TYR A 29 13.20 -44.99 -16.14
C TYR A 29 14.49 -45.15 -16.97
N VAL A 30 14.77 -44.19 -17.87
CA VAL A 30 16.07 -44.10 -18.55
C VAL A 30 17.11 -43.47 -17.63
N ARG A 31 18.04 -44.28 -17.12
CA ARG A 31 19.19 -43.81 -16.34
C ARG A 31 20.13 -42.94 -17.19
N ASN A 32 20.16 -41.63 -16.91
CA ASN A 32 21.37 -40.78 -16.89
C ASN A 32 21.01 -39.32 -16.50
N ALA A 33 20.64 -39.11 -15.23
CA ALA A 33 20.31 -37.80 -14.68
C ALA A 33 21.46 -37.24 -13.82
N THR A 34 22.50 -36.69 -14.47
CA THR A 34 23.68 -36.13 -13.77
C THR A 34 24.07 -34.71 -14.20
N GLN A 35 23.18 -34.01 -14.93
CA GLN A 35 23.37 -32.60 -15.34
C GLN A 35 22.14 -31.69 -15.09
N LEU A 36 21.11 -32.18 -14.39
CA LEU A 36 19.88 -31.41 -14.08
C LEU A 36 19.88 -30.77 -12.67
N SER A 37 20.88 -31.05 -11.85
CA SER A 37 20.87 -30.79 -10.39
C SER A 37 21.18 -29.36 -9.96
N GLN A 38 21.45 -28.41 -10.86
CA GLN A 38 21.81 -27.03 -10.50
C GLN A 38 20.67 -26.01 -10.64
N GLY A 39 19.62 -26.30 -11.41
CA GLY A 39 18.42 -25.46 -11.48
C GLY A 39 17.35 -25.82 -10.43
N ALA A 40 17.24 -27.10 -10.07
CA ALA A 40 16.18 -27.59 -9.20
C ALA A 40 16.38 -27.25 -7.71
N VAL A 41 17.63 -27.18 -7.22
CA VAL A 41 17.93 -27.01 -5.78
C VAL A 41 17.37 -25.69 -5.23
N PHE A 42 17.57 -24.58 -5.92
CA PHE A 42 17.07 -23.26 -5.49
C PHE A 42 15.53 -23.20 -5.48
N PHE A 43 14.87 -23.96 -6.35
CA PHE A 43 13.41 -24.06 -6.38
C PHE A 43 12.89 -25.01 -5.29
N HIS A 44 13.65 -26.07 -4.96
CA HIS A 44 13.32 -27.01 -3.88
C HIS A 44 13.49 -26.36 -2.50
N GLU A 45 14.54 -25.57 -2.25
CA GLU A 45 14.68 -24.83 -0.98
C GLU A 45 13.55 -23.80 -0.79
N PHE A 46 13.12 -23.14 -1.88
CA PHE A 46 11.97 -22.23 -1.86
C PHE A 46 10.65 -22.96 -1.62
N LEU A 47 10.44 -24.13 -2.23
CA LEU A 47 9.25 -24.97 -2.00
C LEU A 47 9.20 -25.56 -0.60
N THR A 48 10.31 -26.07 -0.05
CA THR A 48 10.34 -26.64 1.31
C THR A 48 10.12 -25.57 2.39
N CYS A 49 10.42 -24.29 2.10
CA CYS A 49 10.01 -23.15 2.92
C CYS A 49 8.48 -22.85 2.87
N MET A 50 7.77 -23.37 1.86
CA MET A 50 6.30 -23.30 1.75
C MET A 50 5.61 -24.58 2.28
N GLU A 51 6.15 -25.77 1.99
CA GLU A 51 5.63 -27.08 2.44
C GLU A 51 5.58 -27.16 3.97
N THR A 52 6.55 -26.55 4.66
CA THR A 52 6.58 -26.44 6.13
C THR A 52 5.44 -25.61 6.74
N LYS A 53 4.47 -25.13 5.94
CA LYS A 53 3.24 -24.44 6.39
C LYS A 53 1.95 -24.81 5.63
N LEU A 54 1.96 -25.87 4.83
CA LEU A 54 0.78 -26.31 4.08
C LEU A 54 0.34 -27.71 4.54
N ASP A 55 -0.47 -27.75 5.60
CA ASP A 55 -1.20 -28.96 5.99
C ASP A 55 -2.33 -29.24 5.00
N LEU A 56 -2.16 -30.27 4.18
CA LEU A 56 -3.13 -30.69 3.16
C LEU A 56 -4.45 -31.17 3.77
N GLN A 57 -4.46 -31.61 5.03
CA GLN A 57 -5.68 -32.02 5.73
C GLN A 57 -6.66 -30.84 5.84
N SER A 58 -6.14 -29.66 6.24
CA SER A 58 -6.93 -28.44 6.42
C SER A 58 -7.63 -27.93 5.15
N VAL A 59 -7.14 -28.30 3.95
CA VAL A 59 -7.78 -27.95 2.68
C VAL A 59 -8.96 -28.87 2.37
N SER A 60 -8.91 -30.13 2.81
CA SER A 60 -10.05 -31.06 2.71
C SER A 60 -11.20 -30.59 3.61
N ASP A 61 -10.90 -30.33 4.88
CA ASP A 61 -11.88 -29.94 5.89
C ASP A 61 -12.55 -28.59 5.54
N MET A 62 -11.79 -27.64 4.97
CA MET A 62 -12.30 -26.32 4.57
C MET A 62 -13.17 -26.34 3.30
N LEU A 63 -13.17 -27.44 2.53
CA LEU A 63 -14.00 -27.60 1.33
C LEU A 63 -15.35 -28.29 1.60
N GLY A 64 -15.54 -28.89 2.78
CA GLY A 64 -16.84 -29.44 3.21
C GLY A 64 -17.35 -30.62 2.37
N LEU A 65 -16.44 -31.40 1.76
CA LEU A 65 -16.76 -32.55 0.93
C LEU A 65 -16.74 -33.86 1.76
N GLU A 66 -17.72 -34.02 2.64
CA GLU A 66 -18.09 -35.35 3.16
C GLU A 66 -18.85 -36.16 2.08
N GLU A 67 -18.91 -37.48 2.24
CA GLU A 67 -19.36 -38.42 1.21
C GLU A 67 -20.82 -38.19 0.80
N LEU A 68 -21.06 -37.97 -0.50
CA LEU A 68 -22.40 -37.87 -1.08
C LEU A 68 -22.56 -38.86 -2.25
N ASP A 69 -23.49 -39.79 -2.08
CA ASP A 69 -23.68 -40.97 -2.95
C ASP A 69 -24.23 -40.60 -4.35
N ILE A 70 -23.78 -41.33 -5.38
CA ILE A 70 -23.99 -41.00 -6.80
C ILE A 70 -25.30 -41.63 -7.31
N THR A 71 -26.46 -41.19 -6.79
CA THR A 71 -27.77 -41.49 -7.41
C THR A 71 -28.81 -40.36 -7.32
N SER A 72 -28.70 -39.35 -8.19
CA SER A 72 -29.81 -38.91 -9.08
C SER A 72 -29.46 -37.64 -9.85
N VAL A 73 -30.04 -37.51 -11.06
CA VAL A 73 -29.90 -36.33 -11.92
C VAL A 73 -31.28 -35.93 -12.44
N SER A 74 -31.72 -34.69 -12.20
CA SER A 74 -32.48 -33.92 -13.19
C SER A 74 -32.77 -32.46 -12.79
N SER A 75 -32.62 -31.56 -13.77
CA SER A 75 -33.37 -30.32 -14.00
C SER A 75 -33.74 -29.38 -12.83
N VAL A 76 -33.12 -28.20 -12.84
CA VAL A 76 -33.84 -26.92 -12.63
C VAL A 76 -33.58 -26.03 -13.83
N ALA A 77 -34.62 -25.44 -14.40
CA ALA A 77 -34.56 -24.51 -15.53
C ALA A 77 -34.96 -23.09 -15.10
N PHE A 78 -34.68 -22.10 -15.96
CA PHE A 78 -35.07 -20.70 -15.76
C PHE A 78 -36.58 -20.54 -15.58
N TYR A 79 -36.98 -19.60 -14.70
CA TYR A 79 -38.14 -18.74 -14.91
C TYR A 79 -37.89 -17.33 -14.33
N TYR A 80 -38.68 -16.37 -14.77
CA TYR A 80 -38.58 -14.94 -14.46
C TYR A 80 -40.00 -14.35 -14.35
N ASP A 81 -40.15 -13.19 -13.69
CA ASP A 81 -41.41 -12.48 -13.35
C ASP A 81 -42.37 -13.24 -12.40
N GLY A 82 -43.21 -12.57 -11.59
CA GLY A 82 -43.34 -11.13 -11.37
C GLY A 82 -44.45 -10.74 -10.37
N GLU A 83 -44.83 -9.45 -10.40
CA GLU A 83 -46.00 -8.80 -9.76
C GLU A 83 -45.98 -8.46 -8.23
N PHE A 84 -46.92 -7.58 -7.86
CA PHE A 84 -47.08 -6.87 -6.58
C PHE A 84 -48.23 -7.47 -5.73
N GLY A 85 -48.21 -7.25 -4.41
CA GLY A 85 -49.37 -7.50 -3.55
C GLY A 85 -49.29 -6.78 -2.19
N HIS A 86 -50.30 -5.96 -1.87
CA HIS A 86 -50.56 -5.45 -0.52
C HIS A 86 -51.46 -6.44 0.24
N ILE A 87 -51.20 -6.67 1.53
CA ILE A 87 -52.20 -7.13 2.52
C ILE A 87 -52.01 -6.31 3.80
N GLU A 88 -53.12 -5.97 4.46
CA GLU A 88 -53.17 -5.12 5.66
C GLU A 88 -53.05 -5.92 6.97
N SER A 89 -53.02 -5.18 8.09
CA SER A 89 -52.89 -5.69 9.45
C SER A 89 -54.20 -6.19 10.06
N GLU A 90 -54.17 -7.27 10.84
CA GLU A 90 -55.09 -7.42 11.98
C GLU A 90 -54.57 -8.34 13.10
N SER A 91 -55.11 -8.12 14.31
CA SER A 91 -55.08 -8.95 15.53
C SER A 91 -53.80 -9.72 15.93
N ILE A 92 -53.04 -9.16 16.89
CA ILE A 92 -52.34 -9.93 17.93
C ILE A 92 -52.66 -9.29 19.29
N ASN A 93 -53.47 -9.96 20.12
CA ASN A 93 -53.70 -9.49 21.50
C ASN A 93 -54.15 -10.59 22.49
N GLU A 94 -53.55 -11.78 22.41
CA GLU A 94 -53.62 -12.84 23.43
C GLU A 94 -52.24 -13.47 23.57
N GLY A 95 -51.72 -13.63 24.80
CA GLY A 95 -50.37 -14.18 25.03
C GLY A 95 -49.50 -13.57 26.15
N GLN A 96 -50.02 -12.67 27.00
CA GLN A 96 -49.23 -12.05 28.08
C GLN A 96 -48.74 -13.00 29.20
N GLY A 97 -49.02 -14.31 29.12
CA GLY A 97 -48.59 -15.31 30.11
C GLY A 97 -47.14 -15.80 29.97
N GLU A 98 -46.60 -15.92 28.75
CA GLU A 98 -45.31 -16.59 28.51
C GLU A 98 -44.09 -15.65 28.50
N HIS A 99 -44.33 -14.33 28.54
CA HIS A 99 -43.34 -13.28 28.33
C HIS A 99 -42.23 -13.16 29.42
N LYS A 100 -42.18 -14.09 30.38
CA LYS A 100 -41.17 -14.16 31.45
C LYS A 100 -40.28 -15.41 31.44
N ALA A 101 -40.47 -16.34 30.49
CA ALA A 101 -39.75 -17.62 30.48
C ALA A 101 -38.69 -17.76 29.36
N ILE A 102 -38.50 -16.74 28.51
CA ILE A 102 -37.57 -16.81 27.35
C ILE A 102 -36.44 -15.76 27.46
N HIS A 103 -35.72 -15.77 28.58
CA HIS A 103 -34.33 -15.30 28.59
C HIS A 103 -33.43 -16.36 27.93
N LYS A 104 -33.57 -16.55 26.61
CA LYS A 104 -32.54 -17.23 25.82
C LYS A 104 -31.24 -16.44 25.98
N SER A 105 -30.16 -17.14 26.34
CA SER A 105 -28.82 -16.57 26.33
C SER A 105 -28.52 -16.03 24.94
N LYS A 106 -28.28 -14.71 24.83
CA LYS A 106 -27.64 -14.16 23.64
C LYS A 106 -26.20 -14.65 23.64
N GLU A 107 -25.91 -15.64 22.82
CA GLU A 107 -24.55 -16.10 22.59
C GLU A 107 -23.72 -14.93 22.07
N THR A 108 -22.72 -14.53 22.85
CA THR A 108 -21.80 -13.46 22.47
C THR A 108 -20.63 -14.05 21.69
N PHE A 109 -20.16 -13.31 20.68
CA PHE A 109 -19.12 -13.79 19.77
C PHE A 109 -18.15 -12.68 19.38
N ASN A 110 -16.95 -13.07 18.94
CA ASN A 110 -16.01 -12.18 18.28
C ASN A 110 -16.28 -12.22 16.76
N PRO A 111 -16.64 -11.10 16.10
CA PRO A 111 -16.92 -11.07 14.66
C PRO A 111 -15.65 -11.20 13.79
N PHE A 112 -14.45 -11.12 14.39
CA PHE A 112 -13.16 -11.14 13.70
C PHE A 112 -12.24 -12.27 14.23
N PRO A 113 -12.68 -13.55 14.24
CA PRO A 113 -11.94 -14.63 14.92
C PRO A 113 -10.55 -14.91 14.32
N THR A 114 -10.35 -14.58 13.04
CA THR A 114 -9.08 -14.74 12.32
C THR A 114 -8.20 -13.47 12.32
N PHE A 115 -8.66 -12.37 12.92
CA PHE A 115 -7.85 -11.15 13.02
C PHE A 115 -6.73 -11.33 14.05
N PRO A 116 -5.46 -11.02 13.71
CA PRO A 116 -4.37 -11.08 14.66
C PRO A 116 -4.41 -9.84 15.58
N PHE A 117 -5.21 -9.91 16.64
CA PHE A 117 -5.19 -8.96 17.76
C PHE A 117 -3.77 -8.86 18.37
N THR A 118 -3.40 -7.68 18.87
CA THR A 118 -2.05 -7.42 19.41
C THR A 118 -1.94 -7.76 20.88
N GLY A 119 -2.97 -7.41 21.69
CA GLY A 119 -3.09 -7.80 23.09
C GLY A 119 -4.12 -8.90 23.35
N SER A 120 -4.64 -8.95 24.59
CA SER A 120 -5.58 -9.97 25.07
C SER A 120 -7.06 -9.63 24.83
N LEU A 121 -7.43 -8.37 24.65
CA LEU A 121 -8.82 -7.95 24.46
C LEU A 121 -9.42 -8.49 23.16
N ARG A 122 -10.71 -8.87 23.21
CA ARG A 122 -11.50 -9.32 22.05
C ARG A 122 -12.86 -8.62 22.09
N PRO A 123 -13.39 -8.15 20.94
CA PRO A 123 -14.69 -7.50 20.88
C PRO A 123 -15.81 -8.50 21.11
N VAL A 124 -16.83 -8.09 21.88
CA VAL A 124 -17.96 -8.92 22.33
C VAL A 124 -19.26 -8.46 21.67
N TYR A 125 -19.59 -9.11 20.56
CA TYR A 125 -20.77 -8.84 19.73
C TYR A 125 -21.92 -9.81 20.07
N PRO A 126 -23.18 -9.49 19.68
CA PRO A 126 -23.61 -8.27 19.01
C PRO A 126 -23.54 -7.04 19.93
N LEU A 127 -23.17 -5.89 19.40
CA LEU A 127 -23.32 -4.61 20.11
C LEU A 127 -24.81 -4.36 20.41
N SER A 128 -25.13 -3.66 21.51
CA SER A 128 -26.52 -3.22 21.70
C SER A 128 -26.88 -2.10 20.69
N PRO A 129 -28.15 -1.97 20.28
CA PRO A 129 -28.57 -1.02 19.24
C PRO A 129 -28.18 0.44 19.54
N LYS A 130 -28.06 1.25 18.49
CA LYS A 130 -27.84 2.70 18.59
C LYS A 130 -28.99 3.34 19.38
N ASN A 131 -28.68 4.00 20.50
CA ASN A 131 -29.66 4.67 21.35
C ASN A 131 -30.27 5.90 20.61
N PRO A 132 -31.60 6.11 20.64
CA PRO A 132 -32.26 7.18 19.90
C PRO A 132 -32.28 8.52 20.66
N VAL A 133 -31.85 9.61 20.01
CA VAL A 133 -31.93 10.97 20.56
C VAL A 133 -33.24 11.66 20.09
N PRO A 134 -34.05 12.24 20.99
CA PRO A 134 -35.26 12.99 20.62
C PRO A 134 -34.98 14.17 19.67
N SER A 135 -35.95 14.50 18.81
CA SER A 135 -35.88 15.64 17.87
C SER A 135 -36.06 17.01 18.52
N SER A 136 -36.37 17.08 19.82
CA SER A 136 -36.36 18.30 20.63
C SER A 136 -34.96 18.77 20.99
N ILE A 137 -33.98 17.85 21.05
CA ILE A 137 -32.57 18.18 21.25
C ILE A 137 -31.96 18.63 19.92
N GLN A 138 -31.07 19.63 19.95
CA GLN A 138 -30.39 20.09 18.74
C GLN A 138 -29.40 19.03 18.24
N HIS A 139 -29.56 18.57 17.00
CA HIS A 139 -28.68 17.56 16.39
C HIS A 139 -27.60 18.23 15.52
N PRO A 140 -26.35 17.71 15.49
CA PRO A 140 -25.33 18.13 14.53
C PRO A 140 -25.60 17.58 13.13
N ASP A 141 -24.95 18.13 12.09
CA ASP A 141 -25.31 17.88 10.68
C ASP A 141 -24.98 16.47 10.14
N TYR A 142 -24.34 15.64 10.95
CA TYR A 142 -24.02 14.23 10.69
C TYR A 142 -24.92 13.24 11.47
N ALA A 143 -25.81 13.70 12.36
CA ALA A 143 -26.57 12.84 13.28
C ALA A 143 -27.43 11.77 12.58
N ALA A 144 -27.87 12.05 11.34
CA ALA A 144 -28.72 11.19 10.53
C ALA A 144 -27.95 10.16 9.68
N ASP A 145 -26.84 10.55 9.04
CA ASP A 145 -26.15 9.75 8.01
C ASP A 145 -24.62 9.65 8.15
N GLY A 146 -24.08 10.26 9.20
CA GLY A 146 -22.67 10.17 9.60
C GLY A 146 -21.72 11.05 8.80
N VAL A 147 -22.23 11.98 7.99
CA VAL A 147 -21.40 12.84 7.14
C VAL A 147 -21.30 14.27 7.70
N PRO A 148 -20.20 14.66 8.38
CA PRO A 148 -19.99 16.03 8.87
C PRO A 148 -19.69 16.99 7.70
N ARG A 149 -20.74 17.53 7.09
CA ARG A 149 -20.62 18.41 5.90
C ARG A 149 -20.16 19.81 6.29
N SER A 150 -20.48 20.24 7.52
CA SER A 150 -19.99 21.45 8.18
C SER A 150 -18.46 21.53 8.13
N GLU A 151 -17.78 20.51 8.66
CA GLU A 151 -16.33 20.36 8.70
C GLU A 151 -15.73 20.18 7.31
N GLN A 152 -16.32 19.32 6.47
CA GLN A 152 -15.85 19.06 5.11
C GLN A 152 -15.85 20.31 4.19
N LYS A 153 -16.64 21.36 4.49
CA LYS A 153 -16.60 22.67 3.79
C LYS A 153 -15.42 23.56 4.19
N ILE A 154 -14.83 23.28 5.35
CA ILE A 154 -13.80 24.09 6.02
C ILE A 154 -12.44 23.38 6.01
N PHE A 155 -12.41 22.06 5.79
CA PHE A 155 -11.22 21.25 5.50
C PHE A 155 -10.26 21.96 4.52
N GLY A 156 -8.97 22.00 4.89
CA GLY A 156 -7.92 22.69 4.12
C GLY A 156 -7.87 24.22 4.28
N ARG A 157 -8.69 24.85 5.14
CA ARG A 157 -8.57 26.27 5.48
C ARG A 157 -7.75 26.47 6.75
N HIS A 158 -6.69 27.27 6.68
CA HIS A 158 -5.79 27.54 7.81
C HIS A 158 -6.29 28.64 8.77
N ASN A 159 -7.54 29.08 8.65
CA ASN A 159 -8.10 30.17 9.46
C ASN A 159 -8.67 29.65 10.79
N ILE A 160 -7.78 29.50 11.77
CA ILE A 160 -8.16 29.21 13.16
C ILE A 160 -9.14 30.26 13.65
N LYS A 161 -10.26 29.81 14.23
CA LYS A 161 -11.30 30.70 14.73
C LYS A 161 -10.88 31.31 16.08
N ILE A 162 -11.02 32.63 16.17
CA ILE A 162 -11.07 33.35 17.45
C ILE A 162 -12.55 33.48 17.82
N LEU A 163 -12.92 33.02 19.00
CA LEU A 163 -14.28 33.07 19.51
C LEU A 163 -14.59 34.45 20.09
N ASN A 164 -15.81 34.96 19.86
CA ASN A 164 -16.31 36.13 20.59
C ASN A 164 -16.93 35.74 21.93
N GLU A 165 -17.21 36.71 22.81
CA GLU A 165 -17.74 36.50 24.17
C GLU A 165 -18.94 35.54 24.24
N LYS A 166 -19.90 35.65 23.32
CA LYS A 166 -21.08 34.77 23.27
C LYS A 166 -20.73 33.34 22.86
N GLU A 167 -19.70 33.17 22.03
CA GLU A 167 -19.20 31.86 21.63
C GLU A 167 -18.34 31.22 22.73
N ILE A 168 -17.58 32.04 23.47
CA ILE A 168 -16.86 31.63 24.68
C ILE A 168 -17.84 31.13 25.74
N GLU A 169 -18.94 31.84 25.99
CA GLU A 169 -19.97 31.38 26.94
C GLU A 169 -20.68 30.10 26.47
N GLY A 170 -20.89 29.95 25.15
CA GLY A 170 -21.34 28.69 24.55
C GLY A 170 -20.40 27.53 24.86
N MET A 171 -19.09 27.73 24.65
CA MET A 171 -18.05 26.74 24.98
C MET A 171 -18.01 26.42 26.47
N ARG A 172 -18.01 27.44 27.35
CA ARG A 172 -18.06 27.27 28.82
C ARG A 172 -19.24 26.41 29.25
N LYS A 173 -20.43 26.66 28.69
CA LYS A 173 -21.63 25.88 29.01
C LYS A 173 -21.48 24.42 28.60
N VAL A 174 -21.12 24.13 27.34
CA VAL A 174 -21.03 22.72 26.88
C VAL A 174 -19.89 21.97 27.57
N CYS A 175 -18.74 22.60 27.79
CA CYS A 175 -17.60 21.98 28.46
C CYS A 175 -17.92 21.60 29.93
N ARG A 176 -18.62 22.46 30.68
CA ARG A 176 -19.12 22.10 32.02
C ARG A 176 -20.07 20.89 31.97
N LEU A 177 -21.00 20.86 31.01
CA LEU A 177 -21.92 19.73 30.84
C LEU A 177 -21.16 18.44 30.51
N SER A 178 -20.10 18.50 29.69
CA SER A 178 -19.23 17.36 29.42
C SER A 178 -18.49 16.86 30.67
N ARG A 179 -17.96 17.76 31.51
CA ARG A 179 -17.35 17.39 32.80
C ARG A 179 -18.32 16.65 33.71
N GLU A 180 -19.55 17.14 33.84
CA GLU A 180 -20.59 16.48 34.65
C GLU A 180 -20.94 15.08 34.12
N VAL A 181 -21.03 14.90 32.79
CA VAL A 181 -21.35 13.61 32.17
C VAL A 181 -20.20 12.62 32.35
N LEU A 182 -18.94 13.05 32.20
CA LEU A 182 -17.78 12.19 32.51
C LEU A 182 -17.75 11.82 34.00
N ASP A 183 -18.03 12.76 34.90
CA ASP A 183 -18.10 12.47 36.34
C ASP A 183 -19.27 11.53 36.71
N ILE A 184 -20.37 11.51 35.96
CA ILE A 184 -21.44 10.52 36.11
C ILE A 184 -20.97 9.14 35.61
N ALA A 185 -20.37 9.07 34.42
CA ALA A 185 -19.84 7.83 33.84
C ALA A 185 -18.75 7.19 34.72
N ALA A 186 -17.85 8.02 35.28
CA ALA A 186 -16.74 7.57 36.12
C ALA A 186 -17.19 6.97 37.47
N ARG A 187 -18.37 7.34 37.99
CA ARG A 187 -18.95 6.74 39.20
C ARG A 187 -19.47 5.31 38.98
N GLU A 188 -19.69 4.90 37.73
CA GLU A 188 -20.12 3.54 37.39
C GLU A 188 -18.96 2.55 37.19
N ILE A 189 -17.70 3.01 37.22
CA ILE A 189 -16.54 2.14 36.98
C ILE A 189 -16.30 1.20 38.17
N ARG A 190 -16.57 -0.08 37.95
CA ARG A 190 -16.31 -1.18 38.88
C ARG A 190 -16.19 -2.51 38.11
N PRO A 191 -15.43 -3.51 38.61
CA PRO A 191 -15.38 -4.83 38.00
C PRO A 191 -16.78 -5.43 37.78
N GLY A 192 -16.99 -6.07 36.64
CA GLY A 192 -18.27 -6.68 36.25
C GLY A 192 -19.25 -5.75 35.50
N VAL A 193 -19.03 -4.43 35.51
CA VAL A 193 -19.77 -3.50 34.63
C VAL A 193 -19.23 -3.58 33.20
N THR A 194 -20.11 -3.50 32.19
CA THR A 194 -19.69 -3.47 30.78
C THR A 194 -19.55 -2.04 30.25
N THR A 195 -18.75 -1.84 29.20
CA THR A 195 -18.69 -0.52 28.54
C THR A 195 -20.02 -0.18 27.85
N ASP A 196 -20.77 -1.17 27.35
CA ASP A 196 -22.14 -1.00 26.85
C ASP A 196 -23.15 -0.55 27.94
N HIS A 197 -22.88 -0.73 29.24
CA HIS A 197 -23.64 -0.07 30.32
C HIS A 197 -23.25 1.40 30.46
N ILE A 198 -21.96 1.70 30.43
CA ILE A 198 -21.43 3.08 30.47
C ILE A 198 -21.98 3.92 29.30
N ASP A 199 -22.08 3.36 28.09
CA ASP A 199 -22.75 4.00 26.93
C ASP A 199 -24.19 4.44 27.23
N LYS A 200 -24.99 3.61 27.92
CA LYS A 200 -26.37 3.98 28.27
C LYS A 200 -26.43 5.06 29.33
N VAL A 201 -25.54 5.00 30.32
CA VAL A 201 -25.42 6.00 31.39
C VAL A 201 -24.99 7.35 30.83
N VAL A 202 -23.99 7.38 29.95
CA VAL A 202 -23.58 8.59 29.23
C VAL A 202 -24.73 9.12 28.38
N HIS A 203 -25.34 8.26 27.54
CA HIS A 203 -26.44 8.67 26.66
C HIS A 203 -27.56 9.35 27.46
N GLN A 204 -28.03 8.72 28.54
CA GLN A 204 -29.07 9.26 29.40
C GLN A 204 -28.64 10.60 30.05
N ALA A 205 -27.41 10.69 30.56
CA ALA A 205 -26.87 11.91 31.15
C ALA A 205 -26.70 13.07 30.14
N CYS A 206 -26.53 12.77 28.85
CA CYS A 206 -26.60 13.74 27.75
C CYS A 206 -28.04 14.22 27.49
N LEU A 207 -29.01 13.29 27.42
CA LEU A 207 -30.42 13.63 27.20
C LEU A 207 -30.98 14.54 28.31
N GLU A 208 -30.64 14.26 29.56
CA GLU A 208 -31.00 15.06 30.74
C GLU A 208 -30.42 16.48 30.73
N ARG A 209 -29.42 16.74 29.88
CA ARG A 209 -28.76 18.04 29.69
C ARG A 209 -29.17 18.75 28.40
N GLU A 210 -30.22 18.26 27.73
CA GLU A 210 -30.68 18.72 26.41
C GLU A 210 -29.52 18.75 25.39
N ALA A 211 -28.67 17.73 25.42
CA ALA A 211 -27.42 17.68 24.65
C ALA A 211 -27.31 16.38 23.84
N TYR A 212 -26.74 16.48 22.64
CA TYR A 212 -26.50 15.35 21.75
C TYR A 212 -25.10 14.77 22.03
N PRO A 213 -24.92 13.47 22.29
CA PRO A 213 -23.59 12.87 22.41
C PRO A 213 -22.86 12.92 21.05
N SER A 214 -21.81 13.74 20.92
CA SER A 214 -21.19 14.03 19.61
C SER A 214 -20.63 12.80 18.89
N PRO A 215 -20.03 11.78 19.55
CA PRO A 215 -19.58 10.57 18.86
C PRO A 215 -20.72 9.81 18.17
N LEU A 216 -21.96 9.94 18.65
CA LEU A 216 -23.08 9.17 18.13
C LEU A 216 -23.31 9.46 16.65
N ASN A 217 -23.17 8.40 15.83
CA ASN A 217 -23.23 8.44 14.37
C ASN A 217 -22.08 9.19 13.68
N TYR A 218 -21.16 9.85 14.37
CA TYR A 218 -20.06 10.61 13.75
C TYR A 218 -19.19 9.69 12.90
N VAL A 219 -19.12 9.92 11.58
CA VAL A 219 -18.48 9.04 10.59
C VAL A 219 -18.95 7.56 10.67
N ASN A 220 -20.18 7.33 11.18
CA ASN A 220 -20.78 6.03 11.51
C ASN A 220 -20.23 5.33 12.77
N PHE A 221 -19.66 6.05 13.74
CA PHE A 221 -19.40 5.50 15.07
C PHE A 221 -20.73 5.09 15.74
N PRO A 222 -20.86 3.87 16.28
CA PRO A 222 -22.17 3.31 16.63
C PRO A 222 -22.71 3.73 18.01
N LYS A 223 -21.90 4.39 18.85
CA LYS A 223 -22.14 4.59 20.29
C LYS A 223 -22.06 6.04 20.74
N SER A 224 -22.45 6.31 21.98
CA SER A 224 -22.59 7.67 22.55
C SER A 224 -21.31 8.20 23.21
N VAL A 225 -20.31 7.34 23.36
CA VAL A 225 -19.09 7.51 24.15
C VAL A 225 -17.99 6.63 23.55
N CYS A 226 -16.74 7.05 23.63
CA CYS A 226 -15.59 6.20 23.35
C CYS A 226 -15.07 5.59 24.67
N THR A 227 -14.79 4.29 24.69
CA THR A 227 -14.32 3.57 25.88
C THR A 227 -13.11 2.72 25.53
N SER A 228 -11.93 3.17 25.94
CA SER A 228 -10.65 2.57 25.56
C SER A 228 -10.07 1.80 26.74
N VAL A 229 -10.10 0.46 26.69
CA VAL A 229 -9.62 -0.43 27.76
C VAL A 229 -8.20 -0.91 27.44
N ASN A 230 -7.33 -0.98 28.45
CA ASN A 230 -5.97 -1.54 28.40
C ASN A 230 -5.16 -1.15 27.15
N GLU A 231 -5.01 -2.03 26.16
CA GLU A 231 -4.22 -1.79 24.95
C GLU A 231 -4.90 -0.90 23.89
N VAL A 232 -6.17 -0.52 24.09
CA VAL A 232 -6.85 0.47 23.25
C VAL A 232 -6.30 1.87 23.55
N ILE A 233 -5.82 2.54 22.51
CA ILE A 233 -5.28 3.89 22.53
C ILE A 233 -6.41 4.91 22.65
N CYS A 234 -7.35 4.86 21.71
CA CYS A 234 -8.49 5.75 21.59
C CYS A 234 -9.60 5.09 20.74
N HIS A 235 -10.77 5.74 20.64
CA HIS A 235 -11.91 5.35 19.81
C HIS A 235 -12.47 3.92 20.05
N GLY A 236 -12.23 3.32 21.22
CA GLY A 236 -12.76 2.00 21.55
C GLY A 236 -14.30 1.98 21.58
N ILE A 237 -14.92 1.05 20.87
CA ILE A 237 -16.38 0.93 20.82
C ILE A 237 -16.91 0.26 22.11
N PRO A 238 -17.88 0.87 22.83
CA PRO A 238 -18.59 0.22 23.93
C PRO A 238 -19.29 -1.09 23.54
N ASP A 239 -18.97 -2.18 24.26
CA ASP A 239 -19.41 -3.54 23.98
C ASP A 239 -19.81 -4.32 25.26
N GLN A 240 -20.17 -5.59 25.09
CA GLN A 240 -20.66 -6.44 26.18
C GLN A 240 -19.56 -7.09 27.04
N ARG A 241 -18.27 -6.75 26.90
CA ARG A 241 -17.22 -7.26 27.81
C ARG A 241 -17.39 -6.65 29.21
N PRO A 242 -17.49 -7.48 30.28
CA PRO A 242 -17.38 -6.98 31.65
C PRO A 242 -15.95 -6.53 31.94
N LEU A 243 -15.78 -5.36 32.55
CA LEU A 243 -14.50 -4.84 33.01
C LEU A 243 -13.93 -5.73 34.13
N GLU A 244 -12.63 -5.98 34.10
CA GLU A 244 -11.93 -6.87 35.04
C GLU A 244 -11.13 -6.08 36.10
N ASP A 245 -11.02 -6.62 37.31
CA ASP A 245 -10.18 -6.05 38.38
C ASP A 245 -8.69 -6.22 38.03
N GLY A 246 -8.10 -5.14 37.49
CA GLY A 246 -6.80 -5.14 36.80
C GLY A 246 -6.80 -4.37 35.47
N ASP A 247 -7.98 -4.06 34.92
CA ASP A 247 -8.12 -3.20 33.74
C ASP A 247 -7.84 -1.72 34.07
N ILE A 248 -7.38 -0.96 33.07
CA ILE A 248 -7.59 0.50 33.03
C ILE A 248 -8.56 0.84 31.90
N LEU A 249 -9.38 1.86 32.12
CA LEU A 249 -10.41 2.32 31.20
C LEU A 249 -10.31 3.84 31.03
N ASN A 250 -10.02 4.28 29.82
CA ASN A 250 -10.28 5.66 29.40
C ASN A 250 -11.75 5.79 28.96
N ILE A 251 -12.43 6.84 29.46
CA ILE A 251 -13.77 7.24 29.03
C ILE A 251 -13.67 8.62 28.39
N ASP A 252 -14.19 8.73 27.18
CA ASP A 252 -14.00 9.84 26.25
C ASP A 252 -15.37 10.42 25.82
N ILE A 253 -15.61 11.68 26.22
CA ILE A 253 -16.93 12.31 26.37
C ILE A 253 -17.01 13.63 25.63
N SER A 254 -17.63 13.59 24.46
CA SER A 254 -17.94 14.78 23.67
C SER A 254 -19.45 15.02 23.62
N LEU A 255 -19.91 16.24 23.91
CA LEU A 255 -21.31 16.65 23.77
C LEU A 255 -21.48 17.84 22.83
N TYR A 256 -22.63 17.89 22.16
CA TYR A 256 -23.11 19.01 21.37
C TYR A 256 -24.33 19.65 22.05
N HIS A 257 -24.21 20.91 22.44
CA HIS A 257 -25.27 21.66 23.11
C HIS A 257 -25.23 23.14 22.72
N GLY A 258 -26.40 23.75 22.45
CA GLY A 258 -26.51 25.17 22.10
C GLY A 258 -25.77 25.59 20.82
N GLY A 259 -25.44 24.62 19.95
CA GLY A 259 -24.66 24.82 18.74
C GLY A 259 -23.14 24.64 18.88
N PHE A 260 -22.64 24.23 20.04
CA PHE A 260 -21.20 24.02 20.31
C PHE A 260 -20.91 22.59 20.74
N HIS A 261 -19.74 22.07 20.38
CA HIS A 261 -19.16 20.85 20.92
C HIS A 261 -18.24 21.16 22.10
N GLY A 262 -18.11 20.24 23.06
CA GLY A 262 -17.10 20.29 24.13
C GLY A 262 -16.59 18.90 24.48
N ASP A 263 -15.28 18.76 24.62
CA ASP A 263 -14.55 17.49 24.75
C ASP A 263 -13.69 17.38 26.01
N LEU A 264 -13.63 16.15 26.54
CA LEU A 264 -12.67 15.71 27.54
C LEU A 264 -12.66 14.19 27.66
N ASN A 265 -11.52 13.66 28.11
CA ASN A 265 -11.40 12.25 28.48
C ASN A 265 -10.42 12.06 29.64
N GLU A 266 -10.59 10.96 30.37
CA GLU A 266 -9.73 10.59 31.51
C GLU A 266 -9.57 9.07 31.60
N THR A 267 -8.37 8.61 32.01
CA THR A 267 -8.13 7.19 32.30
C THR A 267 -8.30 6.85 33.77
N TYR A 268 -9.05 5.80 34.06
CA TYR A 268 -9.39 5.33 35.40
C TYR A 268 -8.92 3.89 35.65
N TYR A 269 -8.69 3.56 36.92
CA TYR A 269 -8.31 2.22 37.39
C TYR A 269 -9.56 1.38 37.70
N VAL A 270 -9.68 0.19 37.11
CA VAL A 270 -10.77 -0.75 37.42
C VAL A 270 -10.36 -1.68 38.55
N GLY A 271 -11.05 -1.55 39.69
CA GLY A 271 -10.78 -2.34 40.88
C GLY A 271 -9.51 -1.90 41.62
N ASP A 272 -8.94 -2.78 42.44
CA ASP A 272 -7.77 -2.48 43.28
C ASP A 272 -6.48 -3.06 42.70
N LYS A 273 -6.54 -4.14 41.88
CA LYS A 273 -5.35 -4.63 41.18
C LYS A 273 -4.80 -3.58 40.20
N ALA A 274 -5.67 -2.85 39.50
CA ALA A 274 -5.26 -1.79 38.59
C ALA A 274 -4.51 -0.63 39.29
N LYS A 275 -4.82 -0.37 40.57
CA LYS A 275 -4.14 0.64 41.41
C LYS A 275 -2.83 0.11 42.03
N ALA A 276 -2.69 -1.21 42.13
CA ALA A 276 -1.52 -1.89 42.67
C ALA A 276 -0.48 -2.28 41.59
N ASP A 277 -0.88 -2.32 40.33
CA ASP A 277 -0.04 -2.62 39.16
C ASP A 277 0.87 -1.42 38.81
N PRO A 278 2.21 -1.52 38.97
CA PRO A 278 3.11 -0.39 38.76
C PRO A 278 3.19 0.10 37.31
N ASP A 279 2.90 -0.77 36.34
CA ASP A 279 2.88 -0.42 34.92
C ASP A 279 1.58 0.34 34.57
N ALA A 280 0.44 -0.11 35.11
CA ALA A 280 -0.83 0.61 35.01
C ALA A 280 -0.74 2.01 35.66
N VAL A 281 -0.20 2.11 36.88
CA VAL A 281 -0.02 3.41 37.54
C VAL A 281 0.97 4.30 36.77
N ARG A 282 2.09 3.73 36.27
CA ARG A 282 3.06 4.52 35.49
C ARG A 282 2.45 5.13 34.24
N VAL A 283 1.69 4.38 33.43
CA VAL A 283 1.14 4.92 32.17
C VAL A 283 0.04 5.95 32.40
N VAL A 284 -0.88 5.69 33.33
CA VAL A 284 -1.99 6.60 33.67
C VAL A 284 -1.48 7.93 34.20
N GLU A 285 -0.60 7.92 35.22
CA GLU A 285 -0.10 9.17 35.78
C GLU A 285 0.91 9.86 34.86
N THR A 286 1.61 9.14 33.97
CA THR A 286 2.45 9.78 32.94
C THR A 286 1.59 10.53 31.92
N SER A 287 0.43 10.00 31.52
CA SER A 287 -0.49 10.71 30.61
C SER A 287 -1.07 11.96 31.28
N ARG A 288 -1.52 11.86 32.54
CA ARG A 288 -1.97 13.02 33.34
C ARG A 288 -0.87 14.09 33.44
N GLU A 289 0.32 13.72 33.91
CA GLU A 289 1.46 14.64 34.06
C GLU A 289 1.95 15.22 32.71
N CYS A 290 1.72 14.54 31.58
CA CYS A 290 1.97 15.10 30.26
C CYS A 290 0.96 16.20 29.89
N LEU A 291 -0.32 16.00 30.20
CA LEU A 291 -1.37 16.99 29.96
C LEU A 291 -1.13 18.24 30.83
N ASP A 292 -0.94 18.06 32.12
CA ASP A 292 -0.69 19.15 33.08
C ASP A 292 0.48 20.05 32.61
N LYS A 293 1.59 19.42 32.18
CA LYS A 293 2.79 20.12 31.70
C LYS A 293 2.64 20.78 30.34
N ALA A 294 1.71 20.31 29.51
CA ALA A 294 1.36 21.00 28.29
C ALA A 294 0.49 22.24 28.59
N ILE A 295 -0.46 22.13 29.52
CA ILE A 295 -1.31 23.23 30.00
C ILE A 295 -0.48 24.33 30.67
N GLU A 296 0.52 23.97 31.50
CA GLU A 296 1.48 24.89 32.15
C GLU A 296 2.10 25.94 31.19
N ILE A 297 2.20 25.64 29.88
CA ILE A 297 2.79 26.53 28.88
C ILE A 297 1.79 27.16 27.90
N VAL A 298 0.48 26.91 28.04
CA VAL A 298 -0.55 27.52 27.17
C VAL A 298 -0.75 28.99 27.54
N LYS A 299 -0.43 29.87 26.60
CA LYS A 299 -0.68 31.32 26.63
C LYS A 299 -0.50 31.91 25.22
N PRO A 300 -0.94 33.15 24.95
CA PRO A 300 -0.67 33.81 23.67
C PRO A 300 0.81 33.78 23.29
N GLY A 301 1.09 33.39 22.05
CA GLY A 301 2.45 33.28 21.50
C GLY A 301 3.12 31.91 21.65
N THR A 302 2.63 31.00 22.51
CA THR A 302 3.16 29.63 22.56
C THR A 302 2.91 28.89 21.24
N LEU A 303 3.95 28.34 20.62
CA LEU A 303 3.84 27.63 19.35
C LEU A 303 3.27 26.22 19.57
N PHE A 304 2.36 25.77 18.70
CA PHE A 304 1.64 24.49 18.89
C PHE A 304 2.55 23.26 19.00
N ARG A 305 3.75 23.30 18.38
CA ARG A 305 4.75 22.22 18.46
C ARG A 305 5.45 22.09 19.82
N GLU A 306 5.43 23.12 20.66
CA GLU A 306 6.16 23.10 21.94
C GLU A 306 5.45 22.22 22.99
N PHE A 307 4.12 22.07 22.90
CA PHE A 307 3.36 21.10 23.70
C PHE A 307 3.93 19.69 23.53
N GLY A 308 4.10 19.23 22.27
CA GLY A 308 4.70 17.93 21.97
C GLY A 308 6.18 17.81 22.36
N ASN A 309 6.94 18.92 22.36
CA ASN A 309 8.30 18.93 22.89
C ASN A 309 8.35 18.71 24.41
N VAL A 310 7.35 19.20 25.16
CA VAL A 310 7.23 18.97 26.61
C VAL A 310 6.70 17.57 26.90
N ILE A 311 5.62 17.14 26.23
CA ILE A 311 4.97 15.84 26.41
C ILE A 311 5.94 14.68 26.12
N GLU A 312 6.58 14.64 24.94
CA GLU A 312 7.48 13.52 24.61
C GLU A 312 8.78 13.53 25.45
N LYS A 313 9.18 14.68 26.00
CA LYS A 313 10.26 14.74 27.00
C LYS A 313 9.83 14.10 28.33
N HIS A 314 8.61 14.40 28.80
CA HIS A 314 8.11 13.84 30.07
C HIS A 314 7.86 12.33 29.94
N ALA A 315 7.12 11.90 28.91
CA ALA A 315 6.82 10.48 28.67
C ALA A 315 8.08 9.60 28.62
N LYS A 316 9.15 10.06 27.95
CA LYS A 316 10.42 9.32 27.88
C LYS A 316 11.17 9.26 29.21
N SER A 317 10.99 10.23 30.10
CA SER A 317 11.55 10.18 31.47
C SER A 317 10.85 9.15 32.36
N ARG A 318 9.67 8.69 31.96
CA ARG A 318 8.84 7.66 32.62
C ARG A 318 8.88 6.30 31.90
N ASP A 319 9.82 6.08 30.96
CA ASP A 319 9.89 4.90 30.09
C ASP A 319 8.55 4.58 29.39
N CYS A 320 7.95 5.62 28.79
CA CYS A 320 6.75 5.53 27.98
C CYS A 320 6.97 6.26 26.63
N SER A 321 6.12 5.98 25.64
CA SER A 321 6.13 6.66 24.34
C SER A 321 4.82 7.40 24.08
N VAL A 322 4.85 8.37 23.17
CA VAL A 322 3.68 9.18 22.79
C VAL A 322 3.22 8.77 21.40
N VAL A 323 1.93 8.50 21.24
CA VAL A 323 1.33 8.18 19.93
C VAL A 323 1.48 9.37 18.97
N ARG A 324 1.61 9.06 17.67
CA ARG A 324 1.91 10.07 16.62
C ARG A 324 0.90 10.15 15.49
N SER A 325 -0.07 9.25 15.50
CA SER A 325 -1.12 9.10 14.48
C SER A 325 -2.36 9.95 14.79
N TYR A 326 -2.47 10.42 16.05
CA TYR A 326 -3.56 11.24 16.59
C TYR A 326 -2.99 12.49 17.30
N CYS A 327 -3.81 13.51 17.47
CA CYS A 327 -3.42 14.84 17.92
C CYS A 327 -4.66 15.66 18.31
N GLY A 328 -4.50 16.58 19.27
CA GLY A 328 -5.57 17.49 19.68
C GLY A 328 -5.99 18.41 18.55
N HIS A 329 -7.17 19.01 18.66
CA HIS A 329 -7.79 19.77 17.58
C HIS A 329 -8.47 21.05 18.08
N GLY A 330 -8.70 22.00 17.19
CA GLY A 330 -9.64 23.08 17.42
C GLY A 330 -11.05 22.52 17.61
N ILE A 331 -11.81 23.11 18.52
CA ILE A 331 -13.19 22.72 18.82
C ILE A 331 -14.06 23.98 19.02
N ASN A 332 -15.28 23.97 18.49
CA ASN A 332 -16.27 25.05 18.64
C ASN A 332 -17.64 24.60 18.14
N GLN A 333 -18.21 25.24 17.10
CA GLN A 333 -19.44 24.75 16.45
C GLN A 333 -19.18 23.60 15.47
N LEU A 334 -17.90 23.21 15.34
CA LEU A 334 -17.40 22.00 14.72
C LEU A 334 -16.83 21.12 15.83
N PHE A 335 -16.96 19.80 15.68
CA PHE A 335 -16.39 18.81 16.59
C PHE A 335 -14.87 18.82 16.40
N HIS A 336 -14.42 18.68 15.15
CA HIS A 336 -13.01 18.71 14.75
C HIS A 336 -12.72 19.88 13.80
N THR A 337 -11.77 20.76 14.15
CA THR A 337 -11.30 21.84 13.27
C THR A 337 -9.86 22.29 13.59
N THR A 338 -9.36 23.34 12.92
CA THR A 338 -8.01 23.88 13.16
C THR A 338 -7.94 24.72 14.44
N PRO A 339 -6.82 24.72 15.20
CA PRO A 339 -5.51 24.13 14.90
C PRO A 339 -5.48 22.61 15.03
N SER A 340 -4.36 21.99 14.67
CA SER A 340 -4.01 20.64 15.14
C SER A 340 -2.84 20.76 16.12
N ILE A 341 -2.89 20.00 17.21
CA ILE A 341 -2.05 20.11 18.39
C ILE A 341 -1.23 18.81 18.57
N PRO A 342 0.04 18.78 18.12
CA PRO A 342 0.86 17.57 18.15
C PRO A 342 1.41 17.27 19.55
N HIS A 343 1.26 16.03 20.00
CA HIS A 343 1.77 15.58 21.31
C HIS A 343 3.21 15.03 21.27
N TYR A 344 3.84 14.95 20.09
CA TYR A 344 5.22 14.48 19.93
C TYR A 344 6.22 15.59 19.57
N ALA A 345 7.49 15.41 19.95
CA ALA A 345 8.54 16.40 19.76
C ALA A 345 9.02 16.45 18.30
N LYS A 346 9.60 17.61 17.93
CA LYS A 346 10.05 17.89 16.55
C LYS A 346 8.94 17.87 15.49
N SER A 347 7.67 18.00 15.89
CA SER A 347 6.58 18.29 14.95
C SER A 347 6.87 19.59 14.16
N LYS A 348 6.41 19.62 12.91
CA LYS A 348 6.52 20.77 12.01
C LYS A 348 5.27 21.67 12.04
N THR A 349 4.30 21.43 12.90
CA THR A 349 3.09 22.26 13.00
C THR A 349 3.43 23.74 13.16
N VAL A 350 2.94 24.55 12.23
CA VAL A 350 3.08 26.02 12.25
C VAL A 350 1.84 26.65 12.88
N GLY A 351 2.07 27.75 13.59
CA GLY A 351 1.05 28.50 14.32
C GLY A 351 1.36 28.62 15.81
N SER A 352 0.64 29.53 16.46
CA SER A 352 0.73 29.78 17.90
C SER A 352 -0.65 30.01 18.49
N ALA A 353 -0.79 29.70 19.78
CA ALA A 353 -1.91 30.11 20.59
C ALA A 353 -2.09 31.64 20.55
N LYS A 354 -3.34 32.09 20.59
CA LYS A 354 -3.77 33.49 20.70
C LYS A 354 -5.04 33.54 21.54
N ALA A 355 -5.29 34.64 22.24
CA ALA A 355 -6.50 34.82 23.03
C ALA A 355 -7.77 34.54 22.21
N GLY A 356 -8.76 33.90 22.83
CA GLY A 356 -10.02 33.49 22.19
C GLY A 356 -9.93 32.26 21.27
N MET A 357 -8.77 31.63 21.11
CA MET A 357 -8.69 30.28 20.52
C MET A 357 -9.20 29.22 21.49
N CYS A 358 -9.93 28.22 20.98
CA CYS A 358 -10.35 27.05 21.75
C CYS A 358 -9.89 25.75 21.05
N PHE A 359 -9.19 24.87 21.78
CA PHE A 359 -8.63 23.62 21.26
C PHE A 359 -8.41 22.59 22.37
N THR A 360 -8.27 21.31 22.02
CA THR A 360 -7.95 20.22 22.93
C THR A 360 -6.44 19.96 23.03
N ILE A 361 -6.01 19.43 24.18
CA ILE A 361 -4.71 18.76 24.35
C ILE A 361 -5.02 17.38 24.95
N GLU A 362 -4.55 16.31 24.31
CA GLU A 362 -4.97 14.92 24.58
C GLU A 362 -3.81 13.88 24.43
N PRO A 363 -2.77 13.90 25.27
CA PRO A 363 -1.62 13.01 25.12
C PRO A 363 -1.93 11.53 25.38
N MET A 364 -2.11 10.74 24.30
CA MET A 364 -2.11 9.27 24.38
C MET A 364 -0.68 8.75 24.61
N ILE A 365 -0.47 8.10 25.75
CA ILE A 365 0.81 7.57 26.22
C ILE A 365 0.77 6.04 26.31
N ASN A 366 1.76 5.37 25.71
CA ASN A 366 1.89 3.91 25.68
C ASN A 366 3.05 3.42 26.57
N LEU A 367 2.87 2.27 27.24
CA LEU A 367 3.96 1.49 27.89
C LEU A 367 4.95 0.84 26.90
N GLY A 368 4.75 1.05 25.60
CA GLY A 368 5.38 0.30 24.53
C GLY A 368 5.72 1.16 23.33
N SER A 369 5.56 0.58 22.15
CA SER A 369 5.69 1.25 20.86
C SER A 369 4.71 2.42 20.73
N TYR A 370 5.15 3.51 20.10
CA TYR A 370 4.30 4.66 19.75
C TYR A 370 3.33 4.37 18.58
N ARG A 371 3.45 3.20 17.96
CA ARG A 371 2.69 2.80 16.77
C ARG A 371 1.40 2.09 17.16
N ASP A 372 0.35 2.46 16.46
CA ASP A 372 -1.00 1.94 16.56
C ASP A 372 -1.28 0.78 15.59
N LYS A 373 -2.49 0.25 15.68
CA LYS A 373 -3.14 -0.64 14.73
C LYS A 373 -4.66 -0.58 14.93
N THR A 374 -5.42 -0.20 13.90
CA THR A 374 -6.89 -0.25 13.94
C THR A 374 -7.45 -1.68 13.86
N TRP A 375 -8.56 -1.95 14.55
CA TRP A 375 -9.35 -3.17 14.42
C TRP A 375 -10.27 -3.14 13.17
N PRO A 376 -10.82 -4.30 12.74
CA PRO A 376 -11.71 -4.36 11.56
C PRO A 376 -13.10 -3.72 11.75
N ASP A 377 -13.41 -3.24 12.96
CA ASP A 377 -14.57 -2.38 13.24
C ASP A 377 -14.43 -0.97 12.65
N ASN A 378 -13.24 -0.62 12.16
CA ASN A 378 -12.87 0.67 11.54
C ASN A 378 -12.72 1.84 12.54
N TRP A 379 -12.68 1.56 13.84
CA TRP A 379 -12.59 2.58 14.90
C TRP A 379 -11.57 2.25 15.97
N THR A 380 -11.68 1.09 16.63
CA THR A 380 -10.89 0.76 17.82
C THR A 380 -9.41 0.72 17.48
N SER A 381 -8.64 1.69 17.99
CA SER A 381 -7.21 1.80 17.71
C SER A 381 -6.42 1.24 18.89
N VAL A 382 -5.56 0.25 18.67
CA VAL A 382 -4.78 -0.41 19.73
C VAL A 382 -3.28 -0.25 19.54
N THR A 383 -2.50 -0.45 20.61
CA THR A 383 -1.03 -0.51 20.53
C THR A 383 -0.58 -1.69 19.66
N ILE A 384 0.46 -1.49 18.82
CA ILE A 384 0.96 -2.53 17.91
C ILE A 384 1.57 -3.74 18.65
N ASP A 385 1.98 -3.54 19.91
CA ASP A 385 2.63 -4.55 20.77
C ASP A 385 1.72 -5.06 21.89
N GLY A 386 0.45 -4.65 21.94
CA GLY A 386 -0.54 -5.16 22.89
C GLY A 386 -0.34 -4.70 24.34
N LYS A 387 0.53 -3.71 24.57
CA LYS A 387 0.71 -3.09 25.89
C LYS A 387 -0.33 -2.02 26.17
N ARG A 388 -0.54 -1.68 27.45
CA ARG A 388 -1.50 -0.64 27.86
C ARG A 388 -1.15 0.75 27.33
N SER A 389 -2.20 1.52 27.05
CA SER A 389 -2.22 2.96 26.76
C SER A 389 -3.01 3.71 27.84
N ALA A 390 -2.74 5.00 28.01
CA ALA A 390 -3.60 5.91 28.77
C ALA A 390 -3.68 7.28 28.07
N GLN A 391 -4.82 7.93 28.18
CA GLN A 391 -5.13 9.24 27.62
C GLN A 391 -5.85 10.09 28.68
N PHE A 392 -5.53 11.37 28.70
CA PHE A 392 -6.22 12.43 29.44
C PHE A 392 -6.35 13.62 28.51
N GLU A 393 -7.45 14.35 28.62
CA GLU A 393 -7.73 15.51 27.78
C GLU A 393 -8.46 16.64 28.51
N HIS A 394 -8.15 17.87 28.11
CA HIS A 394 -9.01 19.01 28.36
C HIS A 394 -9.24 19.85 27.10
N THR A 395 -10.46 20.37 26.95
CA THR A 395 -10.76 21.52 26.07
C THR A 395 -10.27 22.80 26.75
N LEU A 396 -9.44 23.58 26.07
CA LEU A 396 -8.74 24.74 26.59
C LEU A 396 -9.12 26.01 25.82
N LEU A 397 -9.41 27.08 26.55
CA LEU A 397 -9.57 28.43 26.01
C LEU A 397 -8.33 29.26 26.33
N VAL A 398 -7.69 29.84 25.33
CA VAL A 398 -6.56 30.76 25.55
C VAL A 398 -7.08 32.13 25.97
N THR A 399 -6.58 32.68 27.08
CA THR A 399 -6.90 34.04 27.56
C THR A 399 -5.89 35.06 27.01
N GLU A 400 -5.98 36.34 27.41
CA GLU A 400 -4.99 37.38 27.03
C GLU A 400 -3.61 37.17 27.69
N ASP A 401 -3.56 36.41 28.78
CA ASP A 401 -2.40 36.21 29.65
C ASP A 401 -1.98 34.75 29.85
N GLY A 402 -2.87 33.80 29.59
CA GLY A 402 -2.71 32.37 29.93
C GLY A 402 -3.75 31.46 29.27
N VAL A 403 -4.37 30.61 30.09
CA VAL A 403 -5.32 29.57 29.68
C VAL A 403 -6.41 29.37 30.72
N ASP A 404 -7.61 29.06 30.24
CA ASP A 404 -8.75 28.60 31.02
C ASP A 404 -9.10 27.16 30.61
N VAL A 405 -9.11 26.25 31.58
CA VAL A 405 -9.32 24.81 31.37
C VAL A 405 -10.82 24.54 31.44
N LEU A 406 -11.52 24.68 30.31
CA LEU A 406 -12.99 24.69 30.29
C LEU A 406 -13.64 23.39 30.79
N THR A 407 -12.91 22.27 30.73
CA THR A 407 -13.34 20.96 31.25
C THR A 407 -12.60 20.52 32.53
N ALA A 408 -12.09 21.48 33.31
CA ALA A 408 -11.38 21.24 34.57
C ALA A 408 -12.18 20.36 35.57
N ARG A 409 -11.44 19.61 36.39
CA ARG A 409 -11.99 18.75 37.44
C ARG A 409 -12.68 19.58 38.54
N LEU A 410 -13.81 19.08 39.01
CA LEU A 410 -14.50 19.54 40.21
C LEU A 410 -13.85 18.91 41.46
N PRO A 411 -14.04 19.48 42.67
CA PRO A 411 -13.51 18.92 43.92
C PRO A 411 -13.99 17.49 44.23
N ASP A 412 -15.10 17.05 43.64
CA ASP A 412 -15.70 15.72 43.78
C ASP A 412 -15.63 14.85 42.50
N SER A 413 -14.93 15.30 41.44
CA SER A 413 -14.73 14.51 40.22
C SER A 413 -14.02 13.18 40.55
N PRO A 414 -14.57 12.01 40.14
CA PRO A 414 -14.04 10.70 40.55
C PRO A 414 -12.60 10.41 40.11
N GLY A 415 -11.92 9.53 40.85
CA GLY A 415 -10.51 9.23 40.64
C GLY A 415 -9.58 10.34 41.12
N GLY A 416 -8.35 10.38 40.60
CA GLY A 416 -7.31 11.33 40.99
C GLY A 416 -5.92 10.73 40.81
N GLN A 417 -4.87 11.49 41.13
CA GLN A 417 -3.48 11.04 41.02
C GLN A 417 -3.11 10.07 42.15
N LEU A 418 -2.62 8.88 41.80
CA LEU A 418 -1.94 7.98 42.74
C LEU A 418 -0.47 8.38 42.90
N GLN A 419 -0.02 8.53 44.15
CA GLN A 419 1.40 8.75 44.42
C GLN A 419 2.20 7.46 44.18
N LEU A 420 3.00 7.46 43.11
CA LEU A 420 4.02 6.44 42.86
C LEU A 420 5.00 6.37 44.03
N LYS A 421 4.95 5.26 44.79
CA LYS A 421 6.03 4.92 45.74
C LYS A 421 7.28 4.58 44.94
N MET A 422 8.28 5.46 44.96
CA MET A 422 9.62 5.13 44.49
C MET A 422 10.29 4.20 45.50
N ASP A 423 10.53 2.95 45.12
CA ASP A 423 11.42 2.06 45.87
C ASP A 423 12.87 2.54 45.73
N ILE A 424 13.55 2.64 46.88
CA ILE A 424 14.86 3.29 47.05
C ILE A 424 16.03 2.45 46.50
N THR A 425 15.74 1.28 45.90
CA THR A 425 16.74 0.32 45.42
C THR A 425 17.48 0.73 44.14
N THR A 426 16.96 1.70 43.38
CA THR A 426 17.50 2.03 42.05
C THR A 426 18.83 2.78 42.06
N GLU A 427 19.16 3.53 43.12
CA GLU A 427 20.43 4.29 43.17
C GLU A 427 21.67 3.40 43.29
N LEU A 428 21.57 2.24 43.96
CA LEU A 428 22.71 1.36 44.25
C LEU A 428 23.29 0.63 43.02
N HIS A 429 22.54 0.49 41.93
CA HIS A 429 23.03 -0.13 40.69
C HIS A 429 23.54 0.87 39.64
N ALA A 430 23.43 2.18 39.89
CA ALA A 430 23.82 3.22 38.95
C ALA A 430 25.33 3.59 39.00
N GLU A 431 26.05 3.27 40.08
CA GLU A 431 27.46 3.66 40.25
C GLU A 431 28.48 2.64 39.70
N GLU A 432 28.19 1.33 39.69
CA GLU A 432 29.18 0.29 39.32
C GLU A 432 29.47 0.17 37.80
N SER A 433 28.73 0.86 36.93
CA SER A 433 28.69 0.58 35.48
C SER A 433 29.27 1.67 34.56
N ARG A 434 30.25 2.46 35.01
CA ARG A 434 30.96 3.47 34.18
C ARG A 434 32.34 3.01 33.68
N PRO A 435 32.57 2.83 32.37
CA PRO A 435 33.87 2.43 31.82
C PRO A 435 34.95 3.52 31.95
N LEU A 436 36.13 3.15 32.47
CA LEU A 436 37.32 4.00 32.54
C LEU A 436 38.05 4.08 31.19
N ALA A 437 37.68 5.06 30.36
CA ALA A 437 38.44 5.40 29.15
C ALA A 437 38.36 6.90 28.79
N ALA A 438 39.42 7.40 28.15
CA ALA A 438 39.47 8.67 27.40
C ALA A 438 39.42 10.02 28.15
N THR A 439 40.32 10.24 29.11
CA THR A 439 41.04 11.55 29.15
C THR A 439 42.48 11.41 29.64
N ARG A 440 43.46 11.62 28.75
CA ARG A 440 44.88 11.80 29.09
C ARG A 440 45.51 12.82 28.14
N ASN A 441 46.36 13.69 28.71
CA ASN A 441 47.10 14.80 28.09
C ASN A 441 46.35 16.13 27.93
N LYS A 442 47.10 17.21 28.20
CA LYS A 442 46.72 18.63 28.34
C LYS A 442 45.86 18.91 29.61
N ALA A 443 46.25 19.80 30.54
CA ALA A 443 47.42 20.69 30.57
C ALA A 443 48.25 20.56 31.86
N GLN A 444 49.51 20.95 31.76
CA GLN A 444 50.44 21.22 32.85
C GLN A 444 50.52 22.75 33.02
N GLN A 445 51.00 23.25 34.18
CA GLN A 445 50.73 24.61 34.72
C GLN A 445 49.31 24.69 35.32
N PHE A 446 49.09 25.26 36.51
CA PHE A 446 49.97 26.11 37.35
C PHE A 446 50.47 25.43 38.64
N LEU A 447 51.47 26.07 39.26
CA LEU A 447 52.05 25.74 40.58
C LEU A 447 51.39 26.62 41.67
N GLY A 448 51.25 26.12 42.91
CA GLY A 448 50.84 26.96 44.04
C GLY A 448 50.53 26.20 45.34
N SER A 449 51.28 26.53 46.40
CA SER A 449 51.06 26.22 47.83
C SER A 449 49.62 26.37 48.34
N GLY A 450 49.16 25.69 49.41
CA GLY A 450 49.84 24.76 50.35
C GLY A 450 48.91 24.38 51.54
N PRO A 451 49.28 23.45 52.44
CA PRO A 451 48.31 22.78 53.34
C PRO A 451 48.47 23.02 54.86
N THR A 452 47.35 23.26 55.55
CA THR A 452 47.11 23.02 57.01
C THR A 452 45.61 22.81 57.23
N SER A 453 45.12 21.67 57.74
CA SER A 453 44.99 21.31 59.17
C SER A 453 44.04 22.23 59.98
N GLY A 454 42.94 21.76 60.58
CA GLY A 454 42.35 20.41 60.58
C GLY A 454 41.44 20.12 61.80
N LYS A 455 41.07 18.84 61.97
CA LYS A 455 40.54 18.18 63.19
C LYS A 455 39.14 18.54 63.75
N THR A 456 38.23 17.55 63.67
CA THR A 456 37.31 17.04 64.75
C THR A 456 36.20 17.94 65.33
N SER A 457 35.07 17.43 65.85
CA SER A 457 34.39 16.10 65.79
C SER A 457 32.98 16.22 66.43
N LEU A 458 32.21 15.11 66.40
CA LEU A 458 30.86 14.88 66.97
C LEU A 458 29.75 15.65 66.22
N LYS A 459 28.67 15.01 65.72
CA LYS A 459 27.69 14.10 66.36
C LYS A 459 26.93 14.83 67.49
N ARG A 460 25.60 14.83 67.56
CA ARG A 460 24.70 13.71 67.22
C ARG A 460 23.28 14.20 66.88
N THR A 461 22.60 13.51 65.98
CA THR A 461 21.18 13.72 65.64
C THR A 461 20.25 13.34 66.78
N VAL A 462 19.23 14.18 67.05
CA VAL A 462 17.88 13.76 67.43
C VAL A 462 16.90 14.70 66.72
N ALA A 463 15.82 14.16 66.15
CA ALA A 463 14.72 14.93 65.58
C ALA A 463 13.40 14.40 66.16
N VAL A 464 12.47 15.30 66.50
CA VAL A 464 11.06 14.99 66.79
C VAL A 464 10.18 16.10 66.19
N THR A 465 9.01 15.71 65.71
CA THR A 465 8.12 16.49 64.83
C THR A 465 7.02 17.24 65.59
N MET A 466 6.33 18.17 64.89
CA MET A 466 5.02 18.77 65.24
C MET A 466 5.03 19.81 66.39
N ARG A 467 4.07 20.75 66.50
CA ARG A 467 2.73 20.86 65.86
C ARG A 467 2.26 22.33 65.70
N THR A 468 1.36 22.53 64.73
CA THR A 468 0.36 23.61 64.54
C THR A 468 0.14 24.71 65.61
N SER A 469 -0.09 25.95 65.16
CA SER A 469 -1.13 26.83 65.71
C SER A 469 -1.62 27.88 64.67
N HIS A 470 -2.88 28.31 64.79
CA HIS A 470 -3.44 29.50 64.14
C HIS A 470 -3.38 30.69 65.11
N LEU A 471 -3.38 31.93 64.61
CA LEU A 471 -4.39 32.96 64.92
C LEU A 471 -4.21 34.20 64.01
N ALA A 472 -5.13 35.17 64.11
CA ALA A 472 -5.48 36.13 63.05
C ALA A 472 -5.10 37.60 63.35
N ASP A 473 -5.33 38.46 62.34
CA ASP A 473 -5.49 39.94 62.36
C ASP A 473 -4.25 40.80 62.78
N ASP A 474 -4.03 42.06 62.36
CA ASP A 474 -4.89 43.05 61.69
C ASP A 474 -4.11 44.18 60.92
N ASP A 475 -4.83 44.90 60.06
CA ASP A 475 -4.75 46.29 59.50
C ASP A 475 -3.49 47.08 59.01
N SER A 476 -3.60 47.58 57.75
CA SER A 476 -3.40 48.99 57.29
C SER A 476 -2.08 49.59 56.65
N HIS A 477 -2.32 50.54 55.72
CA HIS A 477 -1.55 51.74 55.26
C HIS A 477 -0.42 51.76 54.17
N THR A 478 -0.84 52.04 52.91
CA THR A 478 -0.49 53.17 51.98
C THR A 478 0.83 53.97 52.10
N PRO A 479 1.54 54.30 50.97
CA PRO A 479 1.24 55.45 50.06
C PRO A 479 1.36 55.09 48.53
N ALA A 480 0.98 55.84 47.47
CA ALA A 480 0.94 57.29 47.08
C ALA A 480 2.32 57.91 46.72
N THR A 481 2.55 58.75 45.68
CA THR A 481 1.76 59.25 44.51
C THR A 481 2.66 60.00 43.49
N GLU A 482 2.32 59.96 42.18
CA GLU A 482 2.62 60.94 41.08
C GLU A 482 1.78 60.52 39.82
N THR A 483 1.27 61.28 38.82
CA THR A 483 1.30 62.68 38.30
C THR A 483 2.51 63.11 37.44
N SER A 484 2.48 63.94 36.36
CA SER A 484 1.50 64.57 35.41
C SER A 484 2.28 65.61 34.53
N PRO A 485 1.70 66.51 33.68
CA PRO A 485 0.76 66.36 32.52
C PRO A 485 1.22 67.13 31.23
N LEU A 486 0.47 67.07 30.11
CA LEU A 486 0.15 68.24 29.23
C LEU A 486 -0.87 67.93 28.10
N LEU A 487 -1.37 68.98 27.40
CA LEU A 487 -2.55 68.96 26.50
C LEU A 487 -2.27 68.67 25.01
N GLY A 488 -3.31 68.24 24.29
CA GLY A 488 -3.37 68.22 22.82
C GLY A 488 -4.76 67.93 22.24
N THR A 489 -5.68 68.91 22.23
CA THR A 489 -7.10 68.72 21.83
C THR A 489 -7.40 69.00 20.35
N ARG A 490 -8.18 68.12 19.70
CA ARG A 490 -9.34 68.50 18.88
C ARG A 490 -10.27 67.31 18.61
N ALA A 491 -11.51 67.58 18.21
CA ALA A 491 -12.58 66.59 18.12
C ALA A 491 -13.61 66.95 17.03
N VAL A 492 -14.52 65.99 16.77
CA VAL A 492 -15.81 66.13 16.05
C VAL A 492 -15.73 66.46 14.55
N ASN A 493 -16.16 65.52 13.69
CA ASN A 493 -17.40 65.74 12.94
C ASN A 493 -18.03 64.43 12.43
N ASP A 494 -19.30 64.51 12.06
CA ASP A 494 -20.18 63.40 11.70
C ASP A 494 -20.52 63.40 10.18
N SER A 495 -21.26 62.38 9.74
CA SER A 495 -22.12 62.31 8.54
C SER A 495 -21.53 62.10 7.11
N LEU A 496 -22.01 61.00 6.51
CA LEU A 496 -22.60 60.85 5.16
C LEU A 496 -21.78 60.95 3.84
N ASN A 497 -22.27 60.15 2.87
CA ASN A 497 -22.08 60.18 1.41
C ASN A 497 -20.70 59.79 0.81
N GLY A 498 -20.73 58.80 -0.09
CA GLY A 498 -19.86 58.73 -1.27
C GLY A 498 -20.65 59.12 -2.54
N PRO A 499 -20.24 58.72 -3.76
CA PRO A 499 -18.98 58.09 -4.18
C PRO A 499 -18.22 58.92 -5.24
N SER A 500 -16.95 58.61 -5.52
CA SER A 500 -16.29 58.97 -6.81
C SER A 500 -14.91 58.29 -6.98
N THR A 501 -14.35 58.34 -8.20
CA THR A 501 -13.24 57.49 -8.66
C THR A 501 -12.08 58.28 -9.29
N ALA A 502 -10.85 58.08 -8.80
CA ALA A 502 -9.55 58.16 -9.52
C ALA A 502 -8.39 58.00 -8.50
N GLY A 503 -7.24 57.39 -8.79
CA GLY A 503 -6.81 56.65 -9.98
C GLY A 503 -5.28 56.40 -9.97
N ILE A 504 -4.79 55.50 -10.84
CA ILE A 504 -3.36 55.17 -11.10
C ILE A 504 -2.64 54.37 -9.99
N GLY A 505 -1.93 53.29 -10.37
CA GLY A 505 -1.03 52.54 -9.44
C GLY A 505 -0.96 51.01 -9.59
N ALA A 506 -1.05 50.45 -10.81
CA ALA A 506 -1.14 49.00 -11.00
C ALA A 506 0.21 48.24 -10.79
N GLY A 507 0.50 47.85 -9.55
CA GLY A 507 1.59 46.95 -9.19
C GLY A 507 1.07 45.58 -8.72
N ASN A 508 1.11 44.56 -9.58
CA ASN A 508 0.53 43.24 -9.31
C ASN A 508 1.41 42.36 -8.41
N GLY A 509 1.54 42.73 -7.14
CA GLY A 509 2.18 41.95 -6.08
C GLY A 509 1.16 41.27 -5.17
N GLN A 510 0.57 40.15 -5.60
CA GLN A 510 -0.23 39.32 -4.68
C GLN A 510 0.68 38.62 -3.66
N PRO A 511 0.44 38.74 -2.35
CA PRO A 511 1.03 37.84 -1.37
C PRO A 511 0.50 36.42 -1.62
N LYS A 512 1.38 35.42 -1.55
CA LYS A 512 0.99 34.01 -1.63
C LYS A 512 0.42 33.58 -0.27
N PRO A 513 -0.50 32.60 -0.23
CA PRO A 513 -0.82 31.91 1.02
C PRO A 513 0.35 30.98 1.40
N ASP A 514 0.68 30.94 2.69
CA ASP A 514 1.80 30.14 3.21
C ASP A 514 1.38 28.66 3.44
N GLU A 515 1.90 27.75 2.62
CA GLU A 515 1.62 26.31 2.66
C GLU A 515 2.45 25.59 3.75
N GLU A 516 2.09 25.68 5.04
CA GLU A 516 2.92 25.06 6.11
C GLU A 516 2.18 24.37 7.29
N THR A 517 0.96 23.85 7.10
CA THR A 517 0.21 23.11 8.17
C THR A 517 -0.30 21.70 7.83
N ALA A 518 0.06 21.13 6.68
CA ALA A 518 -0.38 19.79 6.25
C ALA A 518 0.41 18.64 6.92
N GLY A 519 0.44 18.57 8.26
CA GLY A 519 1.51 17.86 8.97
C GLY A 519 1.17 16.88 10.11
N VAL A 520 -0.11 16.61 10.43
CA VAL A 520 -0.44 15.91 11.70
C VAL A 520 -1.44 14.75 11.59
N ASN A 521 -2.52 14.84 10.82
CA ASN A 521 -3.57 13.80 10.71
C ASN A 521 -3.17 12.58 9.81
N GLY A 522 -1.88 12.25 9.75
CA GLY A 522 -1.24 11.71 8.55
C GLY A 522 -1.74 10.37 7.99
N ILE A 523 -2.32 9.49 8.81
CA ILE A 523 -2.67 8.12 8.38
C ILE A 523 -4.09 8.06 7.82
N ASP A 524 -5.08 8.59 8.55
CA ASP A 524 -6.48 8.56 8.13
C ASP A 524 -6.76 9.60 7.02
N ASP A 525 -6.17 10.80 7.07
CA ASP A 525 -6.26 11.76 5.95
C ASP A 525 -5.68 11.17 4.65
N ALA A 526 -4.58 10.42 4.73
CA ALA A 526 -3.95 9.82 3.55
C ALA A 526 -4.77 8.65 2.97
N ARG A 527 -5.43 7.85 3.83
CA ARG A 527 -6.44 6.86 3.40
C ARG A 527 -7.67 7.52 2.78
N ILE A 528 -8.20 8.56 3.40
CA ILE A 528 -9.34 9.33 2.88
C ILE A 528 -8.99 10.00 1.54
N ALA A 529 -7.75 10.48 1.38
CA ALA A 529 -7.23 11.01 0.12
C ALA A 529 -7.07 9.92 -0.96
N GLN A 530 -6.63 8.70 -0.60
CA GLN A 530 -6.61 7.54 -1.51
C GLN A 530 -8.01 7.20 -2.04
N PHE A 531 -9.04 7.27 -1.19
CA PHE A 531 -10.43 7.07 -1.63
C PHE A 531 -10.95 8.21 -2.50
N LYS A 532 -10.67 9.48 -2.16
CA LYS A 532 -11.26 10.65 -2.84
C LYS A 532 -10.46 11.18 -4.05
N GLY A 533 -9.15 10.95 -4.13
CA GLY A 533 -8.24 11.54 -5.13
C GLY A 533 -8.18 13.08 -5.09
N VAL A 534 -7.46 13.71 -6.02
CA VAL A 534 -7.28 15.18 -6.03
C VAL A 534 -8.37 15.89 -6.85
N PRO A 535 -9.34 16.62 -6.25
CA PRO A 535 -10.56 17.04 -6.95
C PRO A 535 -10.35 18.09 -8.06
N GLU A 536 -9.30 18.91 -7.96
CA GLU A 536 -9.00 19.89 -9.01
C GLU A 536 -8.37 19.23 -10.25
N LEU A 537 -7.50 18.24 -10.05
CA LEU A 537 -6.89 17.46 -11.13
C LEU A 537 -7.93 16.54 -11.80
N GLN A 538 -8.90 16.01 -11.04
CA GLN A 538 -10.02 15.24 -11.58
C GLN A 538 -10.83 16.03 -12.63
N LYS A 539 -11.16 17.30 -12.36
CA LYS A 539 -11.82 18.20 -13.33
C LYS A 539 -10.98 18.46 -14.58
N ARG A 540 -9.67 18.22 -14.52
CA ARG A 540 -8.69 18.37 -15.60
C ARG A 540 -8.27 17.03 -16.25
N LEU A 541 -8.77 15.86 -15.80
CA LEU A 541 -8.38 14.53 -16.32
C LEU A 541 -8.51 14.42 -17.85
N LYS A 542 -9.55 15.01 -18.44
CA LYS A 542 -9.77 15.05 -19.90
C LYS A 542 -8.64 15.71 -20.70
N TYR A 543 -7.77 16.50 -20.06
CA TYR A 543 -6.58 17.09 -20.66
C TYR A 543 -5.29 16.39 -20.20
N ILE A 544 -5.23 15.96 -18.93
CA ILE A 544 -4.05 15.32 -18.33
C ILE A 544 -3.84 13.91 -18.88
N VAL A 545 -4.89 13.08 -18.99
CA VAL A 545 -4.74 11.68 -19.40
C VAL A 545 -4.22 11.58 -20.84
N PRO A 546 -4.76 12.29 -21.86
CA PRO A 546 -4.19 12.28 -23.20
C PRO A 546 -2.74 12.80 -23.25
N ALA A 547 -2.34 13.70 -22.35
CA ALA A 547 -0.97 14.22 -22.31
C ALA A 547 0.04 13.18 -21.78
N ILE A 548 -0.32 12.43 -20.73
CA ILE A 548 0.58 11.45 -20.12
C ILE A 548 0.60 10.11 -20.86
N THR A 549 -0.47 9.73 -21.55
CA THR A 549 -0.53 8.45 -22.29
C THR A 549 0.26 8.45 -23.61
N ILE A 550 0.66 9.61 -24.15
CA ILE A 550 1.59 9.66 -25.30
C ILE A 550 2.91 8.95 -24.97
N GLY A 551 3.45 9.13 -23.75
CA GLY A 551 4.65 8.41 -23.29
C GLY A 551 4.46 6.90 -23.22
N VAL A 552 3.29 6.44 -22.76
CA VAL A 552 2.92 5.02 -22.73
C VAL A 552 2.87 4.44 -24.15
N PHE A 553 2.24 5.16 -25.09
CA PHE A 553 2.15 4.77 -26.49
C PHE A 553 3.52 4.67 -27.16
N LEU A 554 4.39 5.67 -26.97
CA LEU A 554 5.74 5.67 -27.54
C LEU A 554 6.60 4.55 -26.94
N SER A 555 6.57 4.37 -25.61
CA SER A 555 7.33 3.32 -24.93
C SER A 555 6.87 1.90 -25.31
N SER A 556 5.59 1.69 -25.64
CA SER A 556 5.07 0.39 -26.09
C SER A 556 5.22 0.16 -27.59
N ALA A 557 5.08 1.18 -28.43
CA ALA A 557 5.36 1.09 -29.86
C ALA A 557 6.84 0.79 -30.12
N ASP A 558 7.76 1.45 -29.40
CA ASP A 558 9.20 1.26 -29.58
C ASP A 558 9.70 -0.16 -29.21
N GLN A 559 8.98 -0.86 -28.33
CA GLN A 559 9.24 -2.27 -28.02
C GLN A 559 9.05 -3.18 -29.25
N THR A 560 8.17 -2.81 -30.20
CA THR A 560 7.88 -3.62 -31.39
C THR A 560 8.32 -2.96 -32.70
N ILE A 561 8.64 -1.67 -32.74
CA ILE A 561 8.94 -0.92 -33.98
C ILE A 561 10.15 -1.45 -34.77
N ILE A 562 11.11 -2.07 -34.08
CA ILE A 562 12.29 -2.69 -34.71
C ILE A 562 12.02 -4.11 -35.24
N VAL A 563 10.89 -4.74 -34.88
CA VAL A 563 10.63 -6.17 -35.14
C VAL A 563 10.50 -6.48 -36.64
N ALA A 564 9.84 -5.62 -37.40
CA ALA A 564 9.73 -5.78 -38.85
C ALA A 564 11.00 -5.34 -39.62
N SER A 565 11.90 -4.56 -38.99
CA SER A 565 13.00 -3.87 -39.68
C SER A 565 14.41 -4.41 -39.35
N TYR A 566 14.55 -5.37 -38.42
CA TYR A 566 15.84 -5.96 -38.01
C TYR A 566 16.79 -6.32 -39.17
N GLY A 567 16.30 -7.09 -40.15
CA GLY A 567 17.12 -7.55 -41.28
C GLY A 567 17.65 -6.40 -42.14
N LYS A 568 16.84 -5.35 -42.31
CA LYS A 568 17.23 -4.13 -43.03
C LYS A 568 18.25 -3.32 -42.24
N ILE A 569 18.01 -3.09 -40.94
CA ILE A 569 18.96 -2.39 -40.05
C ILE A 569 20.31 -3.12 -40.01
N GLY A 570 20.30 -4.45 -39.86
CA GLY A 570 21.51 -5.28 -39.82
C GLY A 570 22.30 -5.28 -41.12
N SER A 571 21.61 -5.26 -42.27
CA SER A 571 22.24 -5.18 -43.59
C SER A 571 22.87 -3.80 -43.82
N ASP A 572 22.12 -2.73 -43.53
CA ASP A 572 22.55 -1.34 -43.73
C ASP A 572 23.67 -0.90 -42.77
N LEU A 573 23.86 -1.62 -41.65
CA LEU A 573 24.95 -1.41 -40.69
C LEU A 573 26.04 -2.50 -40.77
N HIS A 574 25.99 -3.36 -41.79
CA HIS A 574 26.93 -4.47 -42.04
C HIS A 574 27.18 -5.39 -40.82
N ALA A 575 26.15 -5.64 -40.01
CA ALA A 575 26.26 -6.31 -38.71
C ALA A 575 25.03 -7.17 -38.37
N LEU A 576 24.56 -7.98 -39.32
CA LEU A 576 23.40 -8.88 -39.16
C LEU A 576 23.48 -9.75 -37.90
N ASN A 577 24.68 -10.25 -37.56
CA ASN A 577 24.94 -11.08 -36.37
C ASN A 577 24.77 -10.36 -35.02
N LEU A 578 24.60 -9.03 -35.01
CA LEU A 578 24.41 -8.21 -33.82
C LEU A 578 23.02 -7.55 -33.76
N THR A 579 22.11 -7.90 -34.68
CA THR A 579 20.76 -7.31 -34.76
C THR A 579 19.86 -7.59 -33.56
N SER A 580 19.92 -8.81 -32.99
CA SER A 580 19.13 -9.21 -31.81
C SER A 580 19.33 -8.26 -30.63
N TRP A 581 20.57 -7.78 -30.44
CA TRP A 581 20.91 -6.83 -29.38
C TRP A 581 20.16 -5.50 -29.47
N ILE A 582 19.60 -5.10 -30.62
CA ILE A 582 18.84 -3.83 -30.74
C ILE A 582 17.56 -3.87 -29.87
N ALA A 583 16.93 -5.04 -29.71
CA ALA A 583 15.92 -5.24 -28.66
C ALA A 583 16.56 -5.53 -27.31
N THR A 584 17.44 -6.53 -27.22
CA THR A 584 17.92 -7.03 -25.92
C THR A 584 18.52 -5.90 -25.07
N SER A 585 19.26 -4.97 -25.67
CA SER A 585 19.83 -3.80 -24.97
C SER A 585 18.79 -2.81 -24.44
N TYR A 586 17.71 -2.56 -25.19
CA TYR A 586 16.60 -1.73 -24.74
C TYR A 586 15.83 -2.42 -23.60
N PHE A 587 15.45 -3.70 -23.76
CA PHE A 587 14.74 -4.45 -22.72
C PHE A 587 15.59 -4.67 -21.45
N LEU A 588 16.90 -4.89 -21.58
CA LEU A 588 17.86 -4.93 -20.47
C LEU A 588 17.77 -3.65 -19.64
N SER A 589 17.93 -2.49 -20.29
CA SER A 589 17.96 -1.21 -19.58
C SER A 589 16.59 -0.76 -19.09
N LEU A 590 15.53 -1.01 -19.87
CA LEU A 590 14.15 -0.78 -19.46
C LEU A 590 13.84 -1.56 -18.19
N THR A 591 14.06 -2.87 -18.18
CA THR A 591 13.76 -3.74 -17.03
C THR A 591 14.60 -3.39 -15.80
N ALA A 592 15.88 -3.05 -15.98
CA ALA A 592 16.77 -2.71 -14.87
C ALA A 592 16.46 -1.36 -14.22
N PHE A 593 16.03 -0.35 -14.99
CA PHE A 593 15.76 1.01 -14.47
C PHE A 593 14.29 1.24 -14.10
N GLN A 594 13.34 0.49 -14.66
CA GLN A 594 11.92 0.58 -14.35
C GLN A 594 11.55 0.55 -12.84
N PRO A 595 12.10 -0.32 -11.97
CA PRO A 595 11.80 -0.28 -10.53
C PRO A 595 12.23 1.03 -9.85
N LEU A 596 13.34 1.64 -10.30
CA LEU A 596 13.91 2.82 -9.65
C LEU A 596 12.95 4.02 -9.70
N TYR A 597 12.09 4.08 -10.71
CA TYR A 597 11.12 5.16 -10.90
C TYR A 597 10.06 5.27 -9.80
N GLY A 598 9.83 4.22 -9.01
CA GLY A 598 8.99 4.32 -7.80
C GLY A 598 9.56 5.35 -6.83
N ARG A 599 10.68 5.01 -6.17
CA ARG A 599 11.31 5.86 -5.14
C ARG A 599 11.90 7.15 -5.69
N LEU A 600 12.41 7.17 -6.92
CA LEU A 600 12.84 8.42 -7.57
C LEU A 600 11.66 9.40 -7.70
N SER A 601 10.45 8.93 -7.99
CA SER A 601 9.28 9.80 -8.13
C SER A 601 8.74 10.32 -6.78
N ASP A 602 9.04 9.65 -5.66
CA ASP A 602 8.82 10.21 -4.31
C ASP A 602 9.81 11.35 -4.03
N ILE A 603 11.10 11.13 -4.29
CA ILE A 603 12.19 12.06 -3.95
C ILE A 603 12.17 13.33 -4.82
N PHE A 604 12.02 13.18 -6.14
CA PHE A 604 12.05 14.30 -7.09
C PHE A 604 10.67 14.80 -7.49
N GLY A 605 9.60 14.08 -7.14
CA GLY A 605 8.22 14.38 -7.50
C GLY A 605 7.82 13.82 -8.88
N ARG A 606 6.58 13.31 -8.98
CA ARG A 606 6.06 12.58 -10.16
C ARG A 606 6.32 13.29 -11.49
N LYS A 607 6.03 14.60 -11.56
CA LYS A 607 6.21 15.40 -12.77
C LYS A 607 7.67 15.45 -13.24
N ALA A 608 8.62 15.63 -12.32
CA ALA A 608 10.03 15.73 -12.66
C ALA A 608 10.56 14.40 -13.22
N CYS A 609 10.19 13.27 -12.60
CA CYS A 609 10.55 11.94 -13.10
C CYS A 609 9.93 11.61 -14.47
N LEU A 610 8.67 12.01 -14.72
CA LEU A 610 8.06 11.79 -16.04
C LEU A 610 8.71 12.66 -17.13
N LEU A 611 8.98 13.93 -16.84
CA LEU A 611 9.70 14.83 -17.77
C LEU A 611 11.13 14.35 -18.05
N PHE A 612 11.85 13.87 -17.02
CA PHE A 612 13.15 13.22 -17.19
C PHE A 612 13.06 11.96 -18.07
N GLY A 613 12.06 11.10 -17.86
CA GLY A 613 11.78 9.94 -18.70
C GLY A 613 11.59 10.32 -20.17
N TYR A 614 10.82 11.37 -20.46
CA TYR A 614 10.68 11.93 -21.81
C TYR A 614 12.00 12.45 -22.38
N THR A 615 12.78 13.22 -21.62
CA THR A 615 14.08 13.73 -22.11
C THR A 615 15.03 12.59 -22.48
N ILE A 616 15.21 11.59 -21.61
CA ILE A 616 16.11 10.46 -21.84
C ILE A 616 15.63 9.59 -23.01
N PHE A 617 14.33 9.26 -23.06
CA PHE A 617 13.77 8.46 -24.15
C PHE A 617 13.88 9.18 -25.49
N GLY A 618 13.43 10.44 -25.57
CA GLY A 618 13.45 11.22 -26.82
C GLY A 618 14.86 11.48 -27.35
N THR A 619 15.83 11.77 -26.48
CA THR A 619 17.24 11.84 -26.87
C THR A 619 17.76 10.48 -27.32
N GLY A 620 17.37 9.38 -26.66
CA GLY A 620 17.66 8.01 -27.09
C GLY A 620 17.15 7.70 -28.50
N CYS A 621 15.91 8.09 -28.82
CA CYS A 621 15.33 7.96 -30.17
C CYS A 621 16.18 8.71 -31.22
N VAL A 622 16.57 9.95 -30.94
CA VAL A 622 17.42 10.73 -31.86
C VAL A 622 18.78 10.06 -32.05
N LEU A 623 19.42 9.59 -30.98
CA LEU A 623 20.70 8.86 -31.07
C LEU A 623 20.58 7.53 -31.84
N CYS A 624 19.48 6.80 -31.70
CA CYS A 624 19.23 5.59 -32.49
C CYS A 624 19.06 5.90 -33.98
N GLY A 625 18.33 6.97 -34.31
CA GLY A 625 18.16 7.43 -35.70
C GLY A 625 19.45 7.96 -36.35
N LEU A 626 20.34 8.58 -35.56
CA LEU A 626 21.63 9.09 -36.04
C LEU A 626 22.77 8.06 -36.04
N ALA A 627 22.53 6.83 -35.55
CA ALA A 627 23.57 5.81 -35.43
C ALA A 627 24.19 5.44 -36.79
N GLN A 628 25.53 5.49 -36.86
CA GLN A 628 26.32 5.15 -38.04
C GLN A 628 26.81 3.69 -38.03
N ASN A 629 26.81 3.03 -36.87
CA ASN A 629 27.16 1.62 -36.73
C ASN A 629 26.34 0.94 -35.62
N ILE A 630 26.33 -0.39 -35.63
CA ILE A 630 25.53 -1.21 -34.70
C ILE A 630 25.89 -0.98 -33.21
N LYS A 631 27.15 -0.65 -32.88
CA LYS A 631 27.59 -0.43 -31.49
C LYS A 631 27.04 0.89 -30.94
N GLN A 632 27.03 1.94 -31.77
CA GLN A 632 26.35 3.20 -31.45
C GLN A 632 24.84 2.99 -31.27
N LEU A 633 24.21 2.21 -32.17
CA LEU A 633 22.78 1.90 -32.05
C LEU A 633 22.48 1.15 -30.75
N ILE A 634 23.23 0.09 -30.42
CA ILE A 634 23.08 -0.66 -29.16
C ILE A 634 23.27 0.26 -27.94
N ALA A 635 24.28 1.14 -27.92
CA ALA A 635 24.48 2.09 -26.83
C ALA A 635 23.32 3.10 -26.70
N ALA A 636 22.79 3.58 -27.83
CA ALA A 636 21.62 4.44 -27.86
C ALA A 636 20.35 3.72 -27.38
N ARG A 637 20.16 2.43 -27.70
CA ARG A 637 19.06 1.60 -27.22
C ARG A 637 19.12 1.36 -25.71
N VAL A 638 20.32 1.16 -25.12
CA VAL A 638 20.50 1.15 -23.65
C VAL A 638 20.01 2.48 -23.06
N PHE A 639 20.54 3.61 -23.56
CA PHE A 639 20.19 4.94 -23.05
C PHE A 639 18.68 5.24 -23.18
N GLN A 640 18.07 4.89 -24.32
CA GLN A 640 16.63 5.02 -24.55
C GLN A 640 15.80 4.18 -23.57
N GLY A 641 16.26 2.96 -23.24
CA GLY A 641 15.58 2.05 -22.31
C GLY A 641 15.45 2.61 -20.90
N ILE A 642 16.46 3.36 -20.41
CA ILE A 642 16.40 4.08 -19.12
C ILE A 642 15.14 4.95 -19.07
N GLY A 643 14.90 5.79 -20.08
CA GLY A 643 13.71 6.65 -20.14
C GLY A 643 12.41 5.87 -20.34
N GLY A 644 12.45 4.84 -21.20
CA GLY A 644 11.27 4.05 -21.59
C GLY A 644 10.55 3.37 -20.42
N GLY A 645 11.29 2.91 -19.40
CA GLY A 645 10.72 2.31 -18.18
C GLY A 645 9.90 3.32 -17.36
N GLY A 646 10.40 4.56 -17.25
CA GLY A 646 9.71 5.65 -16.54
C GLY A 646 8.40 6.07 -17.21
N LEU A 647 8.34 6.04 -18.54
CA LEU A 647 7.17 6.46 -19.32
C LEU A 647 5.92 5.60 -19.06
N SER A 648 6.07 4.35 -18.63
CA SER A 648 4.94 3.51 -18.21
C SER A 648 4.69 3.56 -16.70
N THR A 649 5.74 3.34 -15.89
CA THR A 649 5.58 3.19 -14.44
C THR A 649 5.22 4.51 -13.75
N VAL A 650 5.82 5.65 -14.11
CA VAL A 650 5.47 6.95 -13.49
C VAL A 650 4.06 7.38 -13.88
N VAL A 651 3.59 7.03 -15.09
CA VAL A 651 2.21 7.31 -15.53
C VAL A 651 1.19 6.48 -14.74
N SER A 652 1.49 5.20 -14.45
CA SER A 652 0.68 4.37 -13.56
C SER A 652 0.57 4.98 -12.15
N ILE A 653 1.68 5.49 -11.60
CA ILE A 653 1.72 6.12 -10.27
C ILE A 653 0.96 7.46 -10.26
N ILE A 654 1.10 8.29 -11.31
CA ILE A 654 0.32 9.54 -11.45
C ILE A 654 -1.19 9.26 -11.49
N MET A 655 -1.62 8.14 -12.09
CA MET A 655 -3.03 7.77 -12.11
C MET A 655 -3.53 7.22 -10.77
N SER A 656 -2.70 6.53 -9.97
CA SER A 656 -3.07 6.27 -8.57
C SER A 656 -3.18 7.56 -7.75
N ASP A 657 -2.27 8.51 -7.92
CA ASP A 657 -2.29 9.77 -7.14
C ASP A 657 -3.53 10.65 -7.44
N ILE A 658 -4.01 10.67 -8.69
CA ILE A 658 -5.10 11.58 -9.12
C ILE A 658 -6.50 10.95 -8.98
N VAL A 659 -6.66 9.66 -9.28
CA VAL A 659 -7.96 9.01 -9.48
C VAL A 659 -8.48 8.34 -8.19
N PRO A 660 -9.79 8.47 -7.85
CA PRO A 660 -10.41 7.73 -6.74
C PRO A 660 -10.20 6.21 -6.85
N LEU A 661 -9.93 5.51 -5.74
CA LEU A 661 -9.61 4.07 -5.76
C LEU A 661 -10.65 3.23 -6.53
N ARG A 662 -11.94 3.56 -6.42
CA ARG A 662 -13.06 2.91 -7.15
C ARG A 662 -13.00 3.09 -8.67
N ASP A 663 -12.44 4.20 -9.16
CA ASP A 663 -12.35 4.55 -10.58
C ASP A 663 -11.02 4.17 -11.22
N ARG A 664 -9.96 3.95 -10.43
CA ARG A 664 -8.60 3.60 -10.92
C ARG A 664 -8.63 2.41 -11.88
N GLY A 665 -9.48 1.40 -11.63
CA GLY A 665 -9.61 0.22 -12.51
C GLY A 665 -10.01 0.56 -13.95
N VAL A 666 -11.00 1.44 -14.15
CA VAL A 666 -11.44 1.86 -15.50
C VAL A 666 -10.33 2.64 -16.22
N TRP A 667 -9.68 3.56 -15.51
CA TRP A 667 -8.60 4.37 -16.07
C TRP A 667 -7.32 3.57 -16.37
N GLN A 668 -7.03 2.52 -15.58
CA GLN A 668 -5.97 1.57 -15.92
C GLN A 668 -6.32 0.78 -17.19
N GLY A 669 -7.59 0.42 -17.39
CA GLY A 669 -8.10 -0.12 -18.65
C GLY A 669 -7.82 0.82 -19.84
N VAL A 670 -8.03 2.12 -19.68
CA VAL A 670 -7.69 3.14 -20.69
C VAL A 670 -6.18 3.21 -20.97
N ILE A 671 -5.33 3.12 -19.95
CA ILE A 671 -3.87 3.03 -20.14
C ILE A 671 -3.49 1.74 -20.91
N ASN A 672 -4.11 0.61 -20.57
CA ASN A 672 -3.82 -0.68 -21.19
C ASN A 672 -4.33 -0.75 -22.66
N ILE A 673 -5.40 -0.03 -23.01
CA ILE A 673 -5.81 0.24 -24.40
C ILE A 673 -4.68 0.95 -25.15
N VAL A 674 -4.17 2.07 -24.63
CA VAL A 674 -3.14 2.87 -25.30
C VAL A 674 -1.82 2.11 -25.42
N TRP A 675 -1.41 1.40 -24.36
CA TRP A 675 -0.23 0.54 -24.38
C TRP A 675 -0.33 -0.53 -25.48
N SER A 676 -1.47 -1.23 -25.57
CA SER A 676 -1.67 -2.29 -26.56
C SER A 676 -1.77 -1.74 -27.98
N ALA A 677 -2.38 -0.57 -28.16
CA ALA A 677 -2.42 0.11 -29.46
C ALA A 677 -1.02 0.48 -29.96
N GLY A 678 -0.15 1.02 -29.09
CA GLY A 678 1.24 1.28 -29.43
C GLY A 678 1.99 -0.01 -29.78
N SER A 679 1.93 -1.02 -28.92
CA SER A 679 2.59 -2.32 -29.11
C SER A 679 2.15 -3.02 -30.40
N GLY A 680 0.86 -2.98 -30.75
CA GLY A 680 0.33 -3.54 -32.00
C GLY A 680 0.68 -2.73 -33.25
N LEU A 681 0.75 -1.40 -33.17
CA LEU A 681 1.07 -0.53 -34.31
C LEU A 681 2.57 -0.38 -34.59
N GLY A 682 3.43 -0.59 -33.58
CA GLY A 682 4.88 -0.40 -33.71
C GLY A 682 5.48 -1.23 -34.84
N ALA A 683 5.36 -2.56 -34.81
CA ALA A 683 5.96 -3.42 -35.84
C ALA A 683 5.49 -3.10 -37.28
N PRO A 684 4.18 -2.95 -37.59
CA PRO A 684 3.73 -2.50 -38.91
C PRO A 684 4.30 -1.14 -39.33
N LEU A 685 4.30 -0.15 -38.42
CA LEU A 685 4.79 1.20 -38.70
C LEU A 685 6.30 1.20 -38.98
N GLY A 686 7.08 0.47 -38.19
CA GLY A 686 8.54 0.37 -38.33
C GLY A 686 8.98 -0.39 -39.58
N GLY A 687 8.20 -1.37 -40.04
CA GLY A 687 8.39 -2.01 -41.35
C GLY A 687 8.13 -1.04 -42.49
N PHE A 688 6.94 -0.42 -42.50
CA PHE A 688 6.56 0.59 -43.51
C PHE A 688 7.58 1.73 -43.62
N LEU A 689 8.07 2.26 -42.50
CA LEU A 689 9.10 3.30 -42.48
C LEU A 689 10.45 2.79 -43.00
N ALA A 690 10.83 1.54 -42.71
CA ALA A 690 12.06 0.94 -43.20
C ALA A 690 12.07 0.73 -44.72
N ASP A 691 10.93 0.33 -45.29
CA ASP A 691 10.77 0.05 -46.71
C ASP A 691 10.59 1.31 -47.57
N THR A 692 10.02 2.39 -47.01
CA THR A 692 9.70 3.63 -47.78
C THR A 692 10.75 4.73 -47.67
N ILE A 693 11.03 5.22 -46.46
CA ILE A 693 11.90 6.39 -46.22
C ILE A 693 13.18 6.05 -45.44
N GLY A 694 13.36 4.79 -45.07
CA GLY A 694 14.51 4.25 -44.37
C GLY A 694 14.31 4.13 -42.86
N TRP A 695 14.82 3.03 -42.29
CA TRP A 695 14.55 2.60 -40.90
C TRP A 695 14.89 3.64 -39.83
N ARG A 696 15.78 4.59 -40.10
CA ARG A 696 16.14 5.67 -39.18
C ARG A 696 14.93 6.50 -38.75
N TRP A 697 13.94 6.67 -39.61
CA TRP A 697 12.70 7.39 -39.29
C TRP A 697 11.83 6.69 -38.24
N ALA A 698 11.95 5.37 -38.07
CA ALA A 698 11.29 4.65 -36.98
C ALA A 698 11.74 5.15 -35.60
N PHE A 699 12.95 5.69 -35.49
CA PHE A 699 13.42 6.35 -34.27
C PHE A 699 13.27 7.88 -34.35
N LEU A 700 13.68 8.52 -35.45
CA LEU A 700 13.66 9.99 -35.55
C LEU A 700 12.25 10.58 -35.40
N ALA A 701 11.19 9.92 -35.90
CA ALA A 701 9.82 10.39 -35.76
C ALA A 701 9.31 10.38 -34.30
N GLN A 702 9.88 9.54 -33.43
CA GLN A 702 9.50 9.50 -32.01
C GLN A 702 10.02 10.71 -31.24
N GLY A 703 11.16 11.30 -31.64
CA GLY A 703 11.77 12.46 -30.97
C GLY A 703 10.83 13.66 -30.86
N PRO A 704 10.26 14.18 -31.97
CA PRO A 704 9.26 15.25 -31.95
C PRO A 704 8.00 14.92 -31.16
N CYS A 705 7.50 13.68 -31.23
CA CYS A 705 6.35 13.23 -30.43
C CYS A 705 6.67 13.24 -28.92
N CYS A 706 7.90 12.88 -28.55
CA CYS A 706 8.41 12.91 -27.18
C CYS A 706 8.57 14.35 -26.67
N LEU A 707 9.05 15.27 -27.51
CA LEU A 707 9.13 16.70 -27.21
C LEU A 707 7.73 17.32 -27.05
N LEU A 708 6.76 16.95 -27.90
CA LEU A 708 5.37 17.36 -27.75
C LEU A 708 4.80 16.89 -26.41
N ALA A 709 5.00 15.62 -26.05
CA ALA A 709 4.56 15.08 -24.77
C ALA A 709 5.22 15.80 -23.57
N PHE A 710 6.54 16.08 -23.64
CA PHE A 710 7.26 16.87 -22.64
C PHE A 710 6.65 18.27 -22.47
N VAL A 711 6.35 18.98 -23.57
CA VAL A 711 5.76 20.33 -23.52
C VAL A 711 4.33 20.29 -22.97
N VAL A 712 3.48 19.38 -23.46
CA VAL A 712 2.08 19.30 -23.02
C VAL A 712 2.02 18.89 -21.54
N VAL A 713 2.78 17.89 -21.08
CA VAL A 713 2.86 17.52 -19.66
C VAL A 713 3.51 18.64 -18.83
N GLY A 714 4.52 19.32 -19.36
CA GLY A 714 5.15 20.49 -18.74
C GLY A 714 4.15 21.61 -18.42
N LEU A 715 3.18 21.86 -19.31
CA LEU A 715 2.16 22.91 -19.15
C LEU A 715 0.90 22.45 -18.38
N THR A 716 0.40 21.24 -18.67
CA THR A 716 -0.90 20.73 -18.17
C THR A 716 -0.83 20.04 -16.81
N LEU A 717 0.24 19.28 -16.53
CA LEU A 717 0.37 18.55 -15.27
C LEU A 717 0.87 19.50 -14.18
N LYS A 718 -0.04 19.93 -13.29
CA LYS A 718 0.28 20.75 -12.11
C LYS A 718 0.04 19.93 -10.84
N MET A 719 1.03 19.10 -10.48
CA MET A 719 1.04 18.41 -9.18
C MET A 719 1.45 19.40 -8.07
N PRO A 720 0.87 19.31 -6.86
CA PRO A 720 1.42 19.97 -5.67
C PRO A 720 2.87 19.55 -5.42
N THR A 721 3.73 20.48 -5.00
CA THR A 721 5.15 20.22 -4.71
C THR A 721 5.35 19.96 -3.22
N THR A 722 5.20 18.70 -2.80
CA THR A 722 5.24 18.25 -1.39
C THR A 722 6.61 18.31 -0.71
N ASP A 723 7.70 18.53 -1.45
CA ASP A 723 9.05 18.62 -0.86
C ASP A 723 9.86 19.76 -1.51
N GLN A 724 10.09 20.83 -0.74
CA GLN A 724 10.89 22.01 -1.12
C GLN A 724 12.40 21.87 -0.78
N SER A 725 12.86 20.72 -0.29
CA SER A 725 14.26 20.51 0.09
C SER A 725 15.24 20.70 -1.08
N ASN A 726 16.45 21.16 -0.73
CA ASN A 726 17.49 21.46 -1.71
C ASN A 726 17.84 20.24 -2.58
N TRP A 727 18.14 20.47 -3.86
CA TRP A 727 18.65 19.45 -4.80
C TRP A 727 19.73 18.54 -4.21
N LYS A 728 20.68 19.11 -3.44
CA LYS A 728 21.76 18.36 -2.75
C LYS A 728 21.24 17.41 -1.66
N GLU A 729 20.16 17.76 -0.98
CA GLU A 729 19.52 16.90 0.02
C GLU A 729 18.72 15.79 -0.65
N LYS A 730 18.00 16.11 -1.74
CA LYS A 730 17.28 15.11 -2.54
C LYS A 730 18.22 14.04 -3.10
N LEU A 731 19.39 14.42 -3.63
CA LEU A 731 20.41 13.45 -4.04
C LEU A 731 20.93 12.61 -2.86
N LYS A 732 21.14 13.19 -1.68
CA LYS A 732 21.58 12.45 -0.48
C LYS A 732 20.57 11.40 0.02
N ARG A 733 19.30 11.48 -0.40
CA ARG A 733 18.29 10.45 -0.10
C ARG A 733 18.25 9.31 -1.11
N VAL A 734 18.84 9.46 -2.31
CA VAL A 734 18.86 8.40 -3.33
C VAL A 734 19.90 7.35 -2.94
N ASP A 735 19.48 6.09 -2.81
CA ASP A 735 20.41 4.99 -2.62
C ASP A 735 21.09 4.59 -3.94
N PHE A 736 22.14 5.34 -4.32
CA PHE A 736 22.94 5.02 -5.50
C PHE A 736 23.62 3.64 -5.44
N ILE A 737 23.78 3.05 -4.24
CA ILE A 737 24.37 1.71 -4.08
C ILE A 737 23.30 0.66 -4.39
N GLY A 738 22.13 0.72 -3.73
CA GLY A 738 20.99 -0.15 -4.00
C GLY A 738 20.57 -0.10 -5.47
N ALA A 739 20.47 1.10 -6.06
CA ALA A 739 20.18 1.28 -7.48
C ALA A 739 21.22 0.61 -8.39
N PHE A 740 22.52 0.79 -8.13
CA PHE A 740 23.59 0.19 -8.93
C PHE A 740 23.59 -1.34 -8.82
N VAL A 741 23.47 -1.88 -7.60
CA VAL A 741 23.46 -3.33 -7.36
C VAL A 741 22.22 -3.98 -7.96
N LEU A 742 21.04 -3.35 -7.88
CA LEU A 742 19.82 -3.83 -8.56
C LEU A 742 19.97 -3.85 -10.07
N VAL A 743 20.52 -2.78 -10.67
CA VAL A 743 20.78 -2.72 -12.12
C VAL A 743 21.76 -3.81 -12.54
N VAL A 744 22.83 -4.06 -11.78
CA VAL A 744 23.77 -5.17 -12.05
C VAL A 744 23.11 -6.54 -11.89
N ALA A 745 22.27 -6.73 -10.88
CA ALA A 745 21.55 -7.98 -10.66
C ALA A 745 20.60 -8.30 -11.83
N VAL A 746 19.71 -7.35 -12.18
CA VAL A 746 18.75 -7.51 -13.28
C VAL A 746 19.45 -7.63 -14.64
N PHE A 747 20.49 -6.82 -14.91
CA PHE A 747 21.26 -6.92 -16.15
C PHE A 747 21.99 -8.26 -16.26
N GLY A 748 22.63 -8.73 -15.19
CA GLY A 748 23.32 -10.01 -15.14
C GLY A 748 22.37 -11.19 -15.37
N LEU A 749 21.18 -11.15 -14.75
CA LEU A 749 20.14 -12.16 -14.91
C LEU A 749 19.70 -12.25 -16.38
N ILE A 750 19.25 -11.15 -16.96
CA ILE A 750 18.72 -11.10 -18.33
C ILE A 750 19.81 -11.46 -19.35
N LEU A 751 21.05 -10.99 -19.16
CA LEU A 751 22.18 -11.34 -20.04
C LEU A 751 22.50 -12.84 -19.99
N GLY A 752 22.54 -13.42 -18.79
CA GLY A 752 22.82 -14.84 -18.61
C GLY A 752 21.72 -15.73 -19.17
N LEU A 753 20.46 -15.37 -18.93
CA LEU A 753 19.29 -16.08 -19.46
C LEU A 753 19.21 -16.01 -20.99
N ASP A 754 19.50 -14.86 -21.60
CA ASP A 754 19.59 -14.74 -23.07
C ASP A 754 20.71 -15.64 -23.62
N ARG A 755 21.93 -15.57 -23.04
CA ARG A 755 23.06 -16.38 -23.53
C ARG A 755 22.90 -17.88 -23.29
N GLY A 756 22.24 -18.28 -22.20
CA GLY A 756 21.85 -19.66 -21.93
C GLY A 756 20.91 -20.21 -23.00
N GLY A 757 19.78 -19.51 -23.24
CA GLY A 757 18.76 -19.95 -24.19
C GLY A 757 19.17 -19.84 -25.67
N ASN A 758 19.89 -18.80 -26.05
CA ASN A 758 20.25 -18.52 -27.45
C ASN A 758 21.58 -19.13 -27.90
N VAL A 759 22.53 -19.42 -26.99
CA VAL A 759 23.89 -19.84 -27.35
C VAL A 759 24.35 -21.09 -26.62
N SER A 760 24.60 -21.00 -25.31
CA SER A 760 24.89 -22.16 -24.46
C SER A 760 24.85 -21.81 -22.97
N TRP A 761 24.26 -22.71 -22.18
CA TRP A 761 24.35 -22.73 -20.72
C TRP A 761 25.77 -23.02 -20.18
N THR A 762 26.64 -23.65 -20.98
CA THR A 762 28.04 -23.93 -20.61
C THR A 762 29.03 -22.81 -20.95
N MET A 763 28.57 -21.73 -21.60
CA MET A 763 29.43 -20.60 -21.94
C MET A 763 29.88 -19.87 -20.67
N PRO A 764 31.18 -19.53 -20.49
CA PRO A 764 31.65 -18.81 -19.31
C PRO A 764 30.90 -17.49 -19.05
N LEU A 765 30.54 -16.74 -20.10
CA LEU A 765 29.73 -15.53 -19.97
C LEU A 765 28.34 -15.80 -19.36
N THR A 766 27.68 -16.90 -19.73
CA THR A 766 26.39 -17.32 -19.16
C THR A 766 26.54 -17.61 -17.67
N ILE A 767 27.52 -18.44 -17.30
CA ILE A 767 27.74 -18.84 -15.90
C ILE A 767 28.11 -17.62 -15.05
N ILE A 768 29.08 -16.81 -15.49
CA ILE A 768 29.55 -15.63 -14.76
C ILE A 768 28.41 -14.62 -14.56
N SER A 769 27.60 -14.32 -15.58
CA SER A 769 26.51 -13.35 -15.46
C SER A 769 25.38 -13.82 -14.54
N LEU A 770 25.05 -15.12 -14.53
CA LEU A 770 24.09 -15.70 -13.59
C LEU A 770 24.64 -15.75 -12.15
N SER A 771 25.90 -16.13 -11.95
CA SER A 771 26.54 -16.13 -10.62
C SER A 771 26.67 -14.71 -10.04
N VAL A 772 27.10 -13.74 -10.85
CA VAL A 772 27.15 -12.32 -10.47
C VAL A 772 25.74 -11.81 -10.17
N SER A 773 24.73 -12.18 -10.95
CA SER A 773 23.32 -11.85 -10.69
C SER A 773 22.84 -12.36 -9.33
N ALA A 774 23.08 -13.64 -9.02
CA ALA A 774 22.65 -14.24 -7.75
C ALA A 774 23.30 -13.54 -6.54
N VAL A 775 24.62 -13.29 -6.60
CA VAL A 775 25.35 -12.54 -5.57
C VAL A 775 24.86 -11.10 -5.47
N ALA A 776 24.57 -10.44 -6.59
CA ALA A 776 24.07 -9.07 -6.63
C ALA A 776 22.64 -8.96 -6.07
N PHE A 777 21.74 -9.92 -6.30
CA PHE A 777 20.43 -9.93 -5.62
C PHE A 777 20.57 -10.08 -4.11
N ILE A 778 21.42 -10.99 -3.62
CA ILE A 778 21.68 -11.14 -2.18
C ILE A 778 22.26 -9.84 -1.59
N LEU A 779 23.24 -9.23 -2.28
CA LEU A 779 23.84 -7.96 -1.86
C LEU A 779 22.81 -6.82 -1.87
N PHE A 780 21.94 -6.73 -2.88
CA PHE A 780 20.86 -5.76 -2.95
C PHE A 780 19.93 -5.87 -1.73
N MET A 781 19.50 -7.09 -1.38
CA MET A 781 18.67 -7.28 -0.19
C MET A 781 19.37 -6.86 1.12
N VAL A 782 20.69 -7.07 1.22
CA VAL A 782 21.47 -6.60 2.39
C VAL A 782 21.60 -5.08 2.42
N VAL A 783 21.83 -4.43 1.27
CA VAL A 783 21.89 -2.96 1.15
C VAL A 783 20.55 -2.32 1.53
N GLU A 784 19.45 -2.77 0.92
CA GLU A 784 18.09 -2.31 1.17
C GLU A 784 17.64 -2.53 2.63
N ALA A 785 18.10 -3.60 3.28
CA ALA A 785 17.71 -3.95 4.65
C ALA A 785 18.52 -3.26 5.76
N ARG A 786 19.72 -2.73 5.45
CA ARG A 786 20.68 -2.27 6.47
C ARG A 786 21.30 -0.89 6.23
N PHE A 787 21.35 -0.44 4.98
CA PHE A 787 22.11 0.76 4.57
C PHE A 787 21.26 1.81 3.85
N ALA A 788 20.20 1.40 3.14
CA ALA A 788 19.33 2.31 2.40
C ALA A 788 18.52 3.23 3.33
N VAL A 789 18.66 4.55 3.14
CA VAL A 789 17.85 5.56 3.86
C VAL A 789 16.47 5.73 3.20
N ALA A 790 16.39 5.55 1.88
CA ALA A 790 15.13 5.48 1.13
C ALA A 790 15.18 4.27 0.18
N PRO A 791 14.97 3.04 0.69
CA PRO A 791 15.03 1.81 -0.10
C PRO A 791 14.09 1.78 -1.32
N PHE A 792 14.52 1.13 -2.40
CA PHE A 792 13.78 0.96 -3.66
C PHE A 792 12.80 -0.23 -3.65
N ALA A 793 13.10 -1.26 -2.88
CA ALA A 793 12.27 -2.46 -2.69
C ALA A 793 12.24 -2.87 -1.20
N PRO A 794 11.71 -2.02 -0.30
CA PRO A 794 11.77 -2.23 1.15
C PRO A 794 11.20 -3.59 1.55
N LEU A 795 11.95 -4.36 2.36
CA LEU A 795 11.62 -5.75 2.70
C LEU A 795 10.17 -5.96 3.19
N HIS A 796 9.65 -5.03 3.99
CA HIS A 796 8.30 -5.11 4.55
C HIS A 796 7.19 -4.88 3.51
N ILE A 797 7.49 -4.24 2.38
CA ILE A 797 6.60 -4.11 1.22
C ILE A 797 6.75 -5.35 0.34
N THR A 798 7.98 -5.66 -0.07
CA THR A 798 8.32 -6.73 -1.04
C THR A 798 7.91 -8.12 -0.55
N PHE A 799 8.09 -8.38 0.75
CA PHE A 799 7.70 -9.63 1.43
C PHE A 799 6.54 -9.42 2.42
N GLY A 800 5.80 -8.31 2.28
CA GLY A 800 4.58 -8.06 3.05
C GLY A 800 3.53 -9.10 2.69
N ARG A 801 2.94 -9.76 3.71
CA ARG A 801 2.00 -10.89 3.52
C ARG A 801 0.82 -10.55 2.61
N ASP A 802 0.40 -9.28 2.59
CA ASP A 802 -0.77 -8.81 1.86
C ASP A 802 -0.45 -8.43 0.40
N LEU A 803 0.84 -8.22 0.08
CA LEU A 803 1.32 -7.80 -1.24
C LEU A 803 2.04 -8.91 -2.01
N VAL A 804 2.69 -9.85 -1.32
CA VAL A 804 3.46 -10.95 -1.94
C VAL A 804 2.60 -11.83 -2.86
N ALA A 805 1.34 -12.07 -2.51
CA ALA A 805 0.37 -12.75 -3.38
C ALA A 805 0.17 -12.01 -4.71
N CYS A 806 0.07 -10.68 -4.70
CA CYS A 806 -0.05 -9.85 -5.90
C CYS A 806 1.24 -9.87 -6.75
N TYR A 807 2.42 -9.86 -6.12
CA TYR A 807 3.71 -9.96 -6.81
C TYR A 807 3.90 -11.32 -7.49
N LEU A 808 3.66 -12.42 -6.79
CA LEU A 808 3.78 -13.78 -7.34
C LEU A 808 2.76 -14.02 -8.47
N THR A 809 1.51 -13.58 -8.29
CA THR A 809 0.48 -13.63 -9.34
C THR A 809 0.95 -12.89 -10.61
N ASN A 810 1.53 -11.71 -10.46
CA ASN A 810 2.07 -10.93 -11.57
C ASN A 810 3.29 -11.60 -12.24
N PHE A 811 4.24 -12.11 -11.45
CA PHE A 811 5.40 -12.85 -11.94
C PHE A 811 5.01 -14.08 -12.76
N PHE A 812 4.19 -14.95 -12.19
CA PHE A 812 3.80 -16.22 -12.81
C PHE A 812 2.89 -16.02 -14.03
N SER A 813 1.98 -15.04 -14.00
CA SER A 813 1.10 -14.77 -15.15
C SER A 813 1.82 -14.11 -16.32
N PHE A 814 2.75 -13.18 -16.08
CA PHE A 814 3.62 -12.66 -17.15
C PHE A 814 4.62 -13.71 -17.64
N GLY A 815 5.10 -14.59 -16.76
CA GLY A 815 5.91 -15.73 -17.14
C GLY A 815 5.18 -16.65 -18.12
N GLY A 816 4.03 -17.19 -17.73
CA GLY A 816 3.28 -18.11 -18.59
C GLY A 816 2.73 -17.44 -19.87
N TRP A 817 2.01 -16.32 -19.73
CA TRP A 817 1.29 -15.74 -20.87
C TRP A 817 2.18 -15.00 -21.85
N LEU A 818 3.15 -14.20 -21.40
CA LEU A 818 4.01 -13.47 -22.35
C LEU A 818 4.95 -14.43 -23.09
N ALA A 819 5.42 -15.51 -22.45
CA ALA A 819 6.14 -16.56 -23.17
C ALA A 819 5.23 -17.23 -24.22
N ALA A 820 3.98 -17.58 -23.89
CA ALA A 820 3.04 -18.15 -24.86
C ALA A 820 2.85 -17.25 -26.09
N ILE A 821 2.69 -15.94 -25.90
CA ILE A 821 2.59 -14.95 -27.01
C ILE A 821 3.80 -15.02 -27.97
N PHE A 822 5.02 -15.29 -27.47
CA PHE A 822 6.21 -15.41 -28.31
C PHE A 822 6.28 -16.76 -29.06
N TYR A 823 5.83 -17.85 -28.43
CA TYR A 823 5.93 -19.20 -29.01
C TYR A 823 4.73 -19.62 -29.88
N ILE A 824 3.57 -18.97 -29.76
CA ILE A 824 2.39 -19.24 -30.61
C ILE A 824 2.62 -18.86 -32.10
N PRO A 825 3.20 -17.70 -32.44
CA PRO A 825 3.60 -17.40 -33.82
C PRO A 825 4.69 -18.36 -34.33
N LEU A 826 5.58 -18.85 -33.46
CA LEU A 826 6.55 -19.87 -33.83
C LEU A 826 5.85 -21.18 -34.19
N PHE A 827 4.89 -21.64 -33.39
CA PHE A 827 4.07 -22.81 -33.67
C PHE A 827 3.34 -22.68 -35.02
N PHE A 828 2.64 -21.57 -35.27
CA PHE A 828 1.93 -21.37 -36.54
C PHE A 828 2.86 -21.33 -37.77
N GLN A 829 4.09 -20.84 -37.65
CA GLN A 829 5.05 -20.79 -38.76
C GLN A 829 5.80 -22.12 -38.94
N ALA A 830 6.22 -22.76 -37.85
CA ALA A 830 7.09 -23.92 -37.85
C ALA A 830 6.34 -25.27 -37.87
N SER A 831 5.09 -25.33 -37.40
CA SER A 831 4.22 -26.52 -37.51
C SER A 831 3.21 -26.36 -38.66
N ASP A 832 2.24 -25.44 -38.55
CA ASP A 832 1.20 -25.22 -39.57
C ASP A 832 1.77 -24.68 -40.92
N GLY A 833 3.03 -24.23 -40.96
CA GLY A 833 3.64 -23.68 -42.17
C GLY A 833 3.10 -22.31 -42.60
N SER A 834 2.44 -21.58 -41.70
CA SER A 834 1.86 -20.26 -41.95
C SER A 834 2.95 -19.24 -42.32
N SER A 835 2.61 -18.22 -43.12
CA SER A 835 3.49 -17.05 -43.26
C SER A 835 3.53 -16.23 -41.98
N ALA A 836 4.61 -15.46 -41.76
CA ALA A 836 4.73 -14.56 -40.61
C ALA A 836 3.53 -13.59 -40.50
N ALA A 837 3.08 -13.04 -41.63
CA ALA A 837 1.88 -12.19 -41.69
C ALA A 837 0.60 -12.94 -41.28
N SER A 838 0.40 -14.18 -41.73
CA SER A 838 -0.74 -15.01 -41.32
C SER A 838 -0.69 -15.34 -39.83
N ALA A 839 0.48 -15.71 -39.30
CA ALA A 839 0.68 -15.97 -37.87
C ALA A 839 0.43 -14.72 -37.01
N GLY A 840 0.82 -13.52 -37.48
CA GLY A 840 0.51 -12.25 -36.83
C GLY A 840 -0.98 -11.92 -36.85
N ILE A 841 -1.66 -12.12 -37.99
CA ILE A 841 -3.12 -11.92 -38.10
C ILE A 841 -3.89 -12.83 -37.14
N LYS A 842 -3.46 -14.10 -36.96
CA LYS A 842 -4.04 -15.03 -35.98
C LYS A 842 -3.99 -14.49 -34.53
N LEU A 843 -3.05 -13.59 -34.18
CA LEU A 843 -2.98 -12.98 -32.84
C LEU A 843 -3.99 -11.83 -32.61
N LEU A 844 -4.48 -11.16 -33.66
CA LEU A 844 -5.31 -9.95 -33.54
C LEU A 844 -6.55 -10.12 -32.63
N PRO A 845 -7.31 -11.25 -32.67
CA PRO A 845 -8.41 -11.48 -31.74
C PRO A 845 -7.98 -11.44 -30.27
N SER A 846 -6.80 -12.00 -29.96
CA SER A 846 -6.30 -12.02 -28.58
C SER A 846 -5.88 -10.64 -28.09
N ILE A 847 -5.31 -9.79 -28.95
CA ILE A 847 -4.98 -8.40 -28.60
C ILE A 847 -6.26 -7.62 -28.28
N LEU A 848 -7.30 -7.74 -29.13
CA LEU A 848 -8.59 -7.07 -28.91
C LEU A 848 -9.28 -7.55 -27.61
N LEU A 849 -9.24 -8.85 -27.31
CA LEU A 849 -9.86 -9.43 -26.12
C LEU A 849 -9.09 -9.13 -24.83
N GLY A 850 -7.75 -9.05 -24.86
CA GLY A 850 -6.99 -8.61 -23.69
C GLY A 850 -7.23 -7.15 -23.34
N VAL A 851 -7.37 -6.31 -24.36
CA VAL A 851 -7.72 -4.89 -24.21
C VAL A 851 -9.14 -4.72 -23.66
N SER A 852 -10.14 -5.42 -24.22
CA SER A 852 -11.53 -5.33 -23.72
C SER A 852 -11.68 -5.95 -22.33
N GLY A 853 -10.97 -7.04 -22.03
CA GLY A 853 -10.91 -7.65 -20.70
C GLY A 853 -10.39 -6.70 -19.64
N SER A 854 -9.31 -5.95 -19.92
CA SER A 854 -8.79 -4.96 -18.98
C SER A 854 -9.80 -3.85 -18.66
N LEU A 855 -10.48 -3.30 -19.68
CA LEU A 855 -11.53 -2.30 -19.46
C LEU A 855 -12.76 -2.90 -18.73
N PHE A 856 -13.15 -4.13 -19.07
CA PHE A 856 -14.27 -4.84 -18.45
C PHE A 856 -14.01 -5.14 -16.97
N GLY A 857 -12.82 -5.63 -16.61
CA GLY A 857 -12.42 -5.82 -15.22
C GLY A 857 -12.43 -4.51 -14.42
N GLY A 858 -11.95 -3.42 -15.03
CA GLY A 858 -12.04 -2.07 -14.46
C GLY A 858 -13.48 -1.59 -14.21
N TRP A 859 -14.36 -1.75 -15.20
CA TRP A 859 -15.79 -1.41 -15.08
C TRP A 859 -16.51 -2.27 -14.04
N LEU A 860 -16.21 -3.57 -14.00
CA LEU A 860 -16.83 -4.50 -13.08
C LEU A 860 -16.43 -4.18 -11.64
N MET A 861 -15.15 -3.94 -11.35
CA MET A 861 -14.69 -3.43 -10.04
C MET A 861 -15.39 -2.13 -9.64
N LYS A 862 -15.51 -1.16 -10.56
CA LYS A 862 -16.24 0.09 -10.29
C LYS A 862 -17.70 -0.17 -9.92
N ARG A 863 -18.38 -1.11 -10.58
CA ARG A 863 -19.77 -1.46 -10.31
C ARG A 863 -19.96 -2.24 -9.01
N THR A 864 -19.11 -3.24 -8.73
CA THR A 864 -19.25 -4.15 -7.58
C THR A 864 -18.63 -3.65 -6.27
N GLY A 865 -17.63 -2.77 -6.34
CA GLY A 865 -16.80 -2.39 -5.18
C GLY A 865 -15.85 -3.50 -4.70
N LYS A 866 -15.68 -4.56 -5.49
CA LYS A 866 -15.00 -5.82 -5.12
C LYS A 866 -14.05 -6.28 -6.23
N TYR A 867 -12.92 -6.89 -5.89
CA TYR A 867 -11.92 -7.33 -6.89
C TYR A 867 -11.47 -8.78 -6.74
N TYR A 868 -11.56 -9.40 -5.55
CA TYR A 868 -11.11 -10.77 -5.30
C TYR A 868 -11.69 -11.79 -6.28
N TRP A 869 -13.02 -11.92 -6.34
CA TRP A 869 -13.69 -12.89 -7.21
C TRP A 869 -13.45 -12.61 -8.70
N ILE A 870 -13.34 -11.35 -9.09
CA ILE A 870 -13.00 -10.95 -10.47
C ILE A 870 -11.58 -11.45 -10.80
N THR A 871 -10.65 -11.30 -9.87
CA THR A 871 -9.26 -11.77 -9.98
C THR A 871 -9.22 -13.31 -10.09
N PHE A 872 -9.91 -14.01 -9.19
CA PHE A 872 -10.01 -15.47 -9.17
C PHE A 872 -10.49 -16.03 -10.52
N TYR A 873 -11.64 -15.58 -11.03
CA TYR A 873 -12.16 -16.05 -12.32
C TYR A 873 -11.27 -15.65 -13.49
N SER A 874 -10.59 -14.51 -13.42
CA SER A 874 -9.67 -14.06 -14.49
C SER A 874 -8.45 -14.96 -14.66
N TYR A 875 -7.86 -15.43 -13.55
CA TYR A 875 -6.71 -16.35 -13.60
C TYR A 875 -7.15 -17.80 -13.84
N ALA A 876 -8.32 -18.22 -13.37
CA ALA A 876 -8.92 -19.49 -13.79
C ALA A 876 -9.12 -19.53 -15.32
N LEU A 877 -9.65 -18.45 -15.92
CA LEU A 877 -9.81 -18.35 -17.37
C LEU A 877 -8.47 -18.35 -18.12
N LEU A 878 -7.43 -17.73 -17.55
CA LEU A 878 -6.07 -17.77 -18.10
C LEU A 878 -5.50 -19.20 -18.12
N VAL A 879 -5.69 -19.96 -17.04
CA VAL A 879 -5.30 -21.39 -16.97
C VAL A 879 -6.05 -22.20 -18.02
N ILE A 880 -7.37 -22.10 -18.07
CA ILE A 880 -8.20 -22.88 -19.02
C ILE A 880 -7.80 -22.57 -20.47
N GLY A 881 -7.59 -21.29 -20.82
CA GLY A 881 -7.15 -20.90 -22.16
C GLY A 881 -5.81 -21.52 -22.56
N LEU A 882 -4.86 -21.62 -21.63
CA LEU A 882 -3.52 -22.15 -21.93
C LEU A 882 -3.47 -23.68 -21.90
N VAL A 883 -4.34 -24.33 -21.11
CA VAL A 883 -4.66 -25.75 -21.24
C VAL A 883 -5.23 -26.04 -22.62
N VAL A 884 -6.19 -25.24 -23.11
CA VAL A 884 -6.75 -25.40 -24.47
C VAL A 884 -5.65 -25.26 -25.55
N ILE A 885 -4.78 -24.25 -25.48
CA ILE A 885 -3.63 -24.11 -26.41
C ILE A 885 -2.73 -25.35 -26.35
N THR A 886 -2.38 -25.82 -25.16
CA THR A 886 -1.47 -26.97 -24.96
C THR A 886 -2.08 -28.28 -25.49
N VAL A 887 -3.37 -28.51 -25.23
CA VAL A 887 -4.09 -29.72 -25.68
C VAL A 887 -4.27 -29.75 -27.19
N PHE A 888 -4.63 -28.61 -27.80
CA PHE A 888 -4.95 -28.47 -29.22
C PHE A 888 -3.77 -28.05 -30.11
N SER A 889 -2.54 -28.04 -29.57
CA SER A 889 -1.29 -27.90 -30.35
C SER A 889 -0.65 -29.26 -30.71
N GLY A 890 -1.34 -30.38 -30.50
CA GLY A 890 -0.89 -31.71 -30.94
C GLY A 890 -0.88 -32.81 -29.88
N ILE A 891 -1.44 -32.59 -28.68
CA ILE A 891 -1.57 -33.67 -27.67
C ILE A 891 -2.79 -34.55 -27.98
N ILE A 892 -3.96 -33.93 -28.18
CA ILE A 892 -5.19 -34.65 -28.56
C ILE A 892 -5.56 -34.39 -30.03
N ALA A 893 -5.34 -33.17 -30.50
CA ALA A 893 -5.45 -32.79 -31.92
C ALA A 893 -4.53 -31.59 -32.18
N ASN A 894 -4.23 -31.28 -33.45
CA ASN A 894 -3.81 -29.94 -33.86
C ASN A 894 -5.05 -29.21 -34.41
N SER A 895 -5.42 -28.07 -33.83
CA SER A 895 -6.58 -27.28 -34.24
C SER A 895 -6.34 -25.79 -34.05
N THR A 896 -5.92 -25.11 -35.12
CA THR A 896 -5.72 -23.65 -35.14
C THR A 896 -6.91 -22.85 -34.59
N PRO A 897 -8.20 -23.18 -34.88
CA PRO A 897 -9.34 -22.48 -34.28
C PRO A 897 -9.41 -22.62 -32.76
N MET A 898 -9.13 -23.80 -32.21
CA MET A 898 -9.12 -24.02 -30.75
C MET A 898 -7.95 -23.31 -30.08
N ILE A 899 -6.77 -23.26 -30.72
CA ILE A 899 -5.63 -22.46 -30.24
C ILE A 899 -6.03 -20.97 -30.19
N ILE A 900 -6.71 -20.44 -31.21
CA ILE A 900 -7.19 -19.05 -31.24
C ILE A 900 -8.25 -18.77 -30.14
N ILE A 901 -9.13 -19.74 -29.84
CA ILE A 901 -10.08 -19.64 -28.72
C ILE A 901 -9.33 -19.63 -27.37
N GLY A 902 -8.36 -20.52 -27.18
CA GLY A 902 -7.51 -20.52 -25.97
C GLY A 902 -6.75 -19.20 -25.81
N MET A 903 -6.23 -18.63 -26.91
CA MET A 903 -5.56 -17.32 -26.92
C MET A 903 -6.48 -16.17 -26.52
N THR A 904 -7.74 -16.14 -26.97
CA THR A 904 -8.68 -15.07 -26.57
C THR A 904 -9.09 -15.21 -25.11
N MET A 905 -9.27 -16.44 -24.62
CA MET A 905 -9.50 -16.73 -23.19
C MET A 905 -8.31 -16.27 -22.34
N CYS A 906 -7.09 -16.65 -22.71
CA CYS A 906 -5.87 -16.22 -22.03
C CYS A 906 -5.73 -14.70 -21.99
N ALA A 907 -5.93 -14.03 -23.13
CA ALA A 907 -5.78 -12.59 -23.20
C ALA A 907 -6.84 -11.86 -22.36
N PHE A 908 -8.12 -12.23 -22.47
CA PHE A 908 -9.21 -11.63 -21.71
C PHE A 908 -9.01 -11.83 -20.19
N GLY A 909 -8.65 -13.06 -19.78
CA GLY A 909 -8.32 -13.39 -18.39
C GLY A 909 -7.11 -12.61 -17.86
N ASN A 910 -6.00 -12.58 -18.60
CA ASN A 910 -4.82 -11.81 -18.20
C ASN A 910 -5.10 -10.30 -18.16
N GLY A 911 -5.84 -9.76 -19.14
CA GLY A 911 -6.22 -8.34 -19.20
C GLY A 911 -7.02 -7.91 -17.96
N ILE A 912 -8.00 -8.72 -17.56
CA ILE A 912 -8.72 -8.52 -16.29
C ILE A 912 -7.74 -8.61 -15.11
N GLY A 913 -7.03 -9.74 -14.95
CA GLY A 913 -6.21 -10.03 -13.78
C GLY A 913 -5.07 -9.04 -13.53
N VAL A 914 -4.43 -8.55 -14.59
CA VAL A 914 -3.41 -7.50 -14.50
C VAL A 914 -3.99 -6.15 -14.06
N THR A 915 -5.27 -5.91 -14.36
CA THR A 915 -5.99 -4.71 -13.88
C THR A 915 -6.40 -4.89 -12.42
N THR A 916 -6.97 -6.04 -12.05
CA THR A 916 -7.46 -6.27 -10.68
C THR A 916 -6.32 -6.46 -9.67
N THR A 917 -5.23 -7.15 -10.01
CA THR A 917 -4.07 -7.33 -9.11
C THR A 917 -3.35 -6.02 -8.82
N LEU A 918 -3.29 -5.10 -9.77
CA LEU A 918 -2.73 -3.77 -9.53
C LEU A 918 -3.62 -2.97 -8.55
N ILE A 919 -4.94 -3.03 -8.70
CA ILE A 919 -5.87 -2.41 -7.74
C ILE A 919 -5.80 -3.09 -6.37
N ALA A 920 -5.72 -4.43 -6.31
CA ALA A 920 -5.58 -5.19 -5.06
C ALA A 920 -4.30 -4.82 -4.29
N LEU A 921 -3.18 -4.71 -4.99
CA LEU A 921 -1.89 -4.27 -4.45
C LEU A 921 -1.98 -2.83 -3.93
N ILE A 922 -2.58 -1.93 -4.69
CA ILE A 922 -2.74 -0.51 -4.32
C ILE A 922 -3.73 -0.35 -3.15
N ALA A 923 -4.74 -1.20 -3.03
CA ALA A 923 -5.71 -1.20 -1.93
C ALA A 923 -5.14 -1.78 -0.62
N ASN A 924 -4.16 -2.69 -0.69
CA ASN A 924 -3.47 -3.24 0.49
C ASN A 924 -2.18 -2.48 0.87
N ALA A 925 -1.61 -1.65 -0.02
CA ALA A 925 -0.43 -0.84 0.26
C ALA A 925 -0.78 0.46 1.01
N SER A 926 0.11 0.91 1.89
CA SER A 926 -0.04 2.22 2.55
C SER A 926 0.03 3.37 1.52
N PRO A 927 -0.56 4.55 1.80
CA PRO A 927 -0.44 5.72 0.93
C PRO A 927 1.01 6.15 0.64
N GLU A 928 1.92 6.00 1.61
CA GLU A 928 3.34 6.31 1.43
C GLU A 928 4.07 5.28 0.54
N ASP A 929 3.58 4.04 0.51
CA ASP A 929 4.20 2.90 -0.17
C ASP A 929 3.65 2.64 -1.58
N GLN A 930 2.50 3.21 -1.95
CA GLN A 930 1.79 2.91 -3.22
C GLN A 930 2.68 3.07 -4.46
N ALA A 931 3.54 4.10 -4.51
CA ALA A 931 4.46 4.32 -5.63
C ALA A 931 5.55 3.24 -5.74
N VAL A 932 6.08 2.82 -4.59
CA VAL A 932 7.12 1.78 -4.48
C VAL A 932 6.53 0.40 -4.78
N ALA A 933 5.40 0.05 -4.17
CA ALA A 933 4.70 -1.21 -4.43
C ALA A 933 4.28 -1.35 -5.90
N THR A 934 3.83 -0.26 -6.53
CA THR A 934 3.52 -0.24 -7.98
C THR A 934 4.77 -0.52 -8.81
N ALA A 935 5.91 0.11 -8.49
CA ALA A 935 7.17 -0.13 -9.21
C ALA A 935 7.69 -1.57 -9.01
N CYS A 936 7.58 -2.13 -7.80
CA CYS A 936 7.86 -3.54 -7.53
C CYS A 936 6.96 -4.47 -8.36
N SER A 937 5.67 -4.16 -8.54
CA SER A 937 4.77 -4.95 -9.39
C SER A 937 5.28 -5.05 -10.83
N TYR A 938 5.70 -3.93 -11.42
CA TYR A 938 6.34 -3.94 -12.74
C TYR A 938 7.65 -4.74 -12.78
N LEU A 939 8.47 -4.70 -11.72
CA LEU A 939 9.68 -5.53 -11.62
C LEU A 939 9.34 -7.03 -11.65
N PHE A 940 8.39 -7.50 -10.85
CA PHE A 940 7.99 -8.91 -10.83
C PHE A 940 7.41 -9.36 -12.18
N ARG A 941 6.62 -8.52 -12.86
CA ARG A 941 6.10 -8.79 -14.22
C ARG A 941 7.23 -9.00 -15.23
N SER A 942 8.22 -8.10 -15.25
CA SER A 942 9.33 -8.14 -16.22
C SER A 942 10.38 -9.21 -15.89
N LEU A 943 10.62 -9.52 -14.61
CA LEU A 943 11.43 -10.67 -14.22
C LEU A 943 10.77 -11.99 -14.65
N GLY A 944 9.49 -12.16 -14.35
CA GLY A 944 8.74 -13.38 -14.66
C GLY A 944 8.71 -13.68 -16.16
N SER A 945 8.45 -12.67 -16.99
CA SER A 945 8.43 -12.84 -18.44
C SER A 945 9.80 -13.20 -19.02
N VAL A 946 10.89 -12.52 -18.64
CA VAL A 946 12.22 -12.81 -19.20
C VAL A 946 12.74 -14.18 -18.74
N ILE A 947 12.57 -14.54 -17.46
CA ILE A 947 12.90 -15.88 -16.96
C ILE A 947 12.15 -16.94 -17.76
N SER A 948 10.84 -16.79 -17.92
CA SER A 948 10.02 -17.76 -18.64
C SER A 948 10.36 -17.87 -20.13
N ILE A 949 10.58 -16.75 -20.82
CA ILE A 949 10.93 -16.74 -22.25
C ILE A 949 12.26 -17.49 -22.48
N SER A 950 13.29 -17.25 -21.65
CA SER A 950 14.59 -17.91 -21.78
C SER A 950 14.60 -19.39 -21.36
N LEU A 951 13.82 -19.76 -20.35
CA LEU A 951 13.60 -21.18 -20.00
C LEU A 951 12.81 -21.90 -21.11
N SER A 952 11.77 -21.28 -21.64
CA SER A 952 10.99 -21.79 -22.77
C SER A 952 11.85 -21.94 -24.03
N ALA A 953 12.73 -20.98 -24.33
CA ALA A 953 13.70 -21.09 -25.42
C ALA A 953 14.58 -22.34 -25.26
N SER A 954 15.06 -22.59 -24.05
CA SER A 954 15.90 -23.74 -23.72
C SER A 954 15.15 -25.06 -23.82
N ILE A 955 13.88 -25.11 -23.38
CA ILE A 955 12.99 -26.26 -23.56
C ILE A 955 12.79 -26.54 -25.05
N VAL A 956 12.34 -25.56 -25.84
CA VAL A 956 12.12 -25.73 -27.29
C VAL A 956 13.40 -26.18 -27.99
N GLN A 957 14.54 -25.52 -27.74
CA GLN A 957 15.81 -25.84 -28.38
C GLN A 957 16.33 -27.24 -28.03
N GLN A 958 16.23 -27.66 -26.75
CA GLN A 958 16.70 -28.97 -26.31
C GLN A 958 15.78 -30.11 -26.77
N PHE A 959 14.46 -29.94 -26.69
CA PHE A 959 13.51 -30.91 -27.23
C PHE A 959 13.60 -31.01 -28.75
N LEU A 960 13.76 -29.89 -29.47
CA LEU A 960 13.94 -29.88 -30.93
C LEU A 960 15.21 -30.62 -31.33
N ARG A 961 16.34 -30.35 -30.66
CA ARG A 961 17.61 -31.05 -30.90
C ARG A 961 17.50 -32.55 -30.63
N SER A 962 16.79 -32.94 -29.57
CA SER A 962 16.57 -34.35 -29.21
C SER A 962 15.67 -35.06 -30.23
N SER A 963 14.51 -34.48 -30.53
CA SER A 963 13.52 -35.04 -31.48
C SER A 963 14.10 -35.16 -32.88
N LEU A 964 14.78 -34.12 -33.41
CA LEU A 964 15.45 -34.18 -34.71
C LEU A 964 16.54 -35.26 -34.73
N ARG A 965 17.42 -35.32 -33.71
CA ARG A 965 18.46 -36.37 -33.65
C ARG A 965 17.90 -37.78 -33.48
N SER A 966 16.68 -37.95 -32.98
CA SER A 966 16.00 -39.26 -32.93
C SER A 966 15.31 -39.61 -34.25
N ALA A 967 14.56 -38.66 -34.84
CA ALA A 967 13.80 -38.85 -36.08
C ALA A 967 14.69 -38.94 -37.34
N LEU A 968 15.89 -38.35 -37.32
CA LEU A 968 16.83 -38.35 -38.45
C LEU A 968 17.88 -39.46 -38.39
N LYS A 969 17.79 -40.43 -37.46
CA LYS A 969 18.71 -41.57 -37.33
C LYS A 969 18.83 -42.34 -38.65
N GLY A 970 19.97 -42.18 -39.32
CA GLY A 970 20.27 -42.80 -40.62
C GLY A 970 20.69 -41.81 -41.71
N ASN A 971 20.38 -40.52 -41.56
CA ASN A 971 20.91 -39.49 -42.47
C ASN A 971 22.40 -39.25 -42.21
N LYS A 972 23.15 -38.85 -43.25
CA LYS A 972 24.59 -38.50 -43.13
C LYS A 972 24.82 -37.07 -42.62
N ASN A 973 23.88 -36.16 -42.87
CA ASN A 973 24.02 -34.72 -42.59
C ASN A 973 23.19 -34.28 -41.36
N ILE A 974 23.03 -35.15 -40.35
CA ILE A 974 22.12 -34.90 -39.21
C ILE A 974 22.44 -33.58 -38.50
N ASP A 975 23.69 -33.33 -38.13
CA ASP A 975 24.03 -32.13 -37.35
C ASP A 975 23.99 -30.84 -38.20
N GLU A 976 24.28 -30.92 -39.50
CA GLU A 976 24.08 -29.80 -40.44
C GLU A 976 22.59 -29.43 -40.57
N ILE A 977 21.71 -30.43 -40.72
CA ILE A 977 20.26 -30.23 -40.77
C ILE A 977 19.76 -29.69 -39.42
N VAL A 978 20.20 -30.27 -38.30
CA VAL A 978 19.81 -29.85 -36.95
C VAL A 978 20.19 -28.39 -36.69
N ASP A 979 21.42 -27.99 -36.97
CA ASP A 979 21.86 -26.62 -36.67
C ASP A 979 21.38 -25.61 -37.72
N GLY A 980 21.26 -25.98 -38.99
CA GLY A 980 20.63 -25.14 -40.02
C GLY A 980 19.15 -24.84 -39.73
N VAL A 981 18.38 -25.86 -39.33
CA VAL A 981 17.00 -25.71 -38.87
C VAL A 981 16.92 -24.81 -37.62
N ARG A 982 17.77 -25.08 -36.61
CA ARG A 982 17.76 -24.32 -35.35
C ARG A 982 18.19 -22.85 -35.49
N GLN A 983 18.96 -22.52 -36.54
CA GLN A 983 19.39 -21.16 -36.87
C GLN A 983 18.38 -20.39 -37.73
N SER A 984 17.58 -21.05 -38.58
CA SER A 984 16.59 -20.37 -39.41
C SER A 984 15.39 -21.23 -39.80
N LEU A 985 14.19 -20.68 -39.58
CA LEU A 985 12.93 -21.24 -40.08
C LEU A 985 12.85 -21.27 -41.61
N ASP A 986 13.59 -20.41 -42.32
CA ASP A 986 13.63 -20.43 -43.78
C ASP A 986 14.36 -21.66 -44.32
N TYR A 987 15.29 -22.24 -43.55
CA TYR A 987 15.97 -23.47 -43.93
C TYR A 987 14.98 -24.63 -44.17
N ILE A 988 13.86 -24.66 -43.42
CA ILE A 988 12.74 -25.60 -43.60
C ILE A 988 12.17 -25.57 -45.03
N LYS A 989 12.20 -24.41 -45.70
CA LYS A 989 11.74 -24.23 -47.10
C LYS A 989 12.69 -24.88 -48.12
N HIS A 990 13.97 -25.02 -47.78
CA HIS A 990 15.00 -25.61 -48.64
C HIS A 990 15.14 -27.14 -48.46
N LEU A 991 14.63 -27.70 -47.36
CA LEU A 991 14.57 -29.15 -47.16
C LEU A 991 13.63 -29.84 -48.16
N ASN A 992 13.88 -31.12 -48.47
CA ASN A 992 12.97 -31.93 -49.28
C ASN A 992 11.61 -32.12 -48.57
N PRO A 993 10.50 -32.43 -49.29
CA PRO A 993 9.16 -32.44 -48.71
C PRO A 993 8.98 -33.38 -47.51
N GLN A 994 9.55 -34.58 -47.56
CA GLN A 994 9.43 -35.60 -46.50
C GLN A 994 10.20 -35.19 -45.24
N LEU A 995 11.43 -34.73 -45.42
CA LEU A 995 12.28 -34.21 -44.35
C LEU A 995 11.69 -32.94 -43.72
N ARG A 996 11.02 -32.11 -44.53
CA ARG A 996 10.31 -30.90 -44.08
C ARG A 996 9.16 -31.24 -43.13
N GLU A 997 8.36 -32.26 -43.42
CA GLU A 997 7.28 -32.70 -42.52
C GLU A 997 7.81 -33.25 -41.19
N VAL A 998 8.87 -34.08 -41.22
CA VAL A 998 9.54 -34.57 -40.00
C VAL A 998 10.06 -33.41 -39.14
N VAL A 999 10.64 -32.38 -39.76
CA VAL A 999 11.10 -31.17 -39.05
C VAL A 999 9.94 -30.37 -38.45
N ARG A 1000 8.81 -30.24 -39.17
CA ARG A 1000 7.59 -29.56 -38.68
C ARG A 1000 6.95 -30.26 -37.47
N ASP A 1001 6.90 -31.60 -37.48
CA ASP A 1001 6.46 -32.39 -36.32
C ASP A 1001 7.39 -32.20 -35.12
N CYS A 1002 8.72 -32.25 -35.34
CA CYS A 1002 9.70 -32.00 -34.29
C CYS A 1002 9.55 -30.59 -33.67
N TYR A 1003 9.23 -29.57 -34.47
CA TYR A 1003 8.89 -28.23 -33.96
C TYR A 1003 7.59 -28.21 -33.18
N GLY A 1004 6.50 -28.76 -33.74
CA GLY A 1004 5.19 -28.83 -33.10
C GLY A 1004 5.30 -29.45 -31.71
N ARG A 1005 5.86 -30.66 -31.62
CA ARG A 1005 6.13 -31.35 -30.35
C ARG A 1005 6.94 -30.50 -29.37
N SER A 1006 8.04 -29.90 -29.80
CA SER A 1006 8.94 -29.12 -28.92
C SER A 1006 8.30 -27.83 -28.40
N THR A 1007 7.44 -27.19 -29.20
CA THR A 1007 6.68 -26.01 -28.78
C THR A 1007 5.48 -26.39 -27.91
N THR A 1008 4.81 -27.51 -28.17
CA THR A 1008 3.78 -28.09 -27.28
C THR A 1008 4.33 -28.42 -25.90
N THR A 1009 5.54 -28.99 -25.79
CA THR A 1009 6.21 -29.19 -24.49
C THR A 1009 6.45 -27.88 -23.75
N ALA A 1010 6.79 -26.80 -24.47
CA ALA A 1010 6.97 -25.48 -23.86
C ALA A 1010 5.63 -24.85 -23.42
N PHE A 1011 4.53 -25.03 -24.17
CA PHE A 1011 3.19 -24.63 -23.71
C PHE A 1011 2.77 -25.37 -22.44
N GLY A 1012 3.15 -26.64 -22.27
CA GLY A 1012 2.98 -27.38 -21.02
C GLY A 1012 3.69 -26.74 -19.83
N PHE A 1013 4.95 -26.31 -19.99
CA PHE A 1013 5.67 -25.54 -18.97
C PHE A 1013 4.99 -24.19 -18.65
N MET A 1014 4.54 -23.46 -19.67
CA MET A 1014 3.82 -22.19 -19.49
C MET A 1014 2.47 -22.39 -18.79
N THR A 1015 1.80 -23.55 -19.00
CA THR A 1015 0.57 -23.94 -18.30
C THR A 1015 0.80 -24.10 -16.80
N ILE A 1016 1.92 -24.69 -16.39
CA ILE A 1016 2.31 -24.78 -14.97
C ILE A 1016 2.51 -23.37 -14.38
N LEU A 1017 3.16 -22.46 -15.12
CA LEU A 1017 3.35 -21.08 -14.66
C LEU A 1017 2.01 -20.34 -14.47
N VAL A 1018 1.07 -20.39 -15.43
CA VAL A 1018 -0.24 -19.73 -15.20
C VAL A 1018 -1.04 -20.39 -14.08
N PHE A 1019 -0.89 -21.70 -13.84
CA PHE A 1019 -1.52 -22.38 -12.70
C PHE A 1019 -0.95 -21.89 -11.36
N LEU A 1020 0.36 -21.68 -11.26
CA LEU A 1020 0.97 -21.02 -10.10
C LEU A 1020 0.50 -19.56 -9.93
N SER A 1021 0.15 -18.86 -11.03
CA SER A 1021 -0.46 -17.53 -10.94
C SER A 1021 -1.89 -17.58 -10.38
N PHE A 1022 -2.68 -18.60 -10.72
CA PHE A 1022 -4.01 -18.82 -10.15
C PHE A 1022 -3.94 -19.18 -8.66
N ILE A 1023 -3.05 -20.08 -8.26
CA ILE A 1023 -2.80 -20.40 -6.84
C ILE A 1023 -2.40 -19.14 -6.07
N SER A 1024 -1.47 -18.34 -6.63
CA SER A 1024 -1.04 -17.06 -6.01
C SER A 1024 -2.20 -16.07 -5.85
N ALA A 1025 -3.17 -16.08 -6.78
CA ALA A 1025 -4.31 -15.18 -6.76
C ALA A 1025 -5.32 -15.51 -5.64
N VAL A 1026 -5.42 -16.77 -5.21
CA VAL A 1026 -6.28 -17.19 -4.08
C VAL A 1026 -5.86 -16.54 -2.76
N PHE A 1027 -4.56 -16.24 -2.60
CA PHE A 1027 -4.02 -15.61 -1.38
C PHE A 1027 -4.12 -14.07 -1.37
N ILE A 1028 -4.73 -13.46 -2.41
CA ILE A 1028 -4.94 -12.00 -2.45
C ILE A 1028 -6.05 -11.60 -1.49
N ARG A 1029 -5.79 -10.63 -0.62
CA ARG A 1029 -6.80 -10.10 0.32
C ARG A 1029 -7.71 -9.07 -0.34
N GLU A 1030 -9.02 -9.27 -0.19
CA GLU A 1030 -10.06 -8.30 -0.53
C GLU A 1030 -10.02 -7.12 0.44
N GLN A 1031 -10.15 -5.90 -0.10
CA GLN A 1031 -10.32 -4.64 0.63
C GLN A 1031 -11.52 -3.92 0.05
N LYS A 1032 -12.28 -3.20 0.88
CA LYS A 1032 -13.45 -2.45 0.42
C LYS A 1032 -13.00 -1.29 -0.48
N LEU A 1033 -13.29 -1.36 -1.78
CA LEU A 1033 -13.27 -0.17 -2.63
C LEU A 1033 -14.46 0.71 -2.19
N SER A 1034 -14.19 1.89 -1.62
CA SER A 1034 -15.23 2.72 -0.99
C SER A 1034 -16.36 3.10 -1.96
N ALA A 1035 -17.51 3.49 -1.39
CA ALA A 1035 -18.64 4.03 -2.14
C ALA A 1035 -18.24 5.24 -3.01
#